data_AF-A0A7V3UVK6-F1
#
_entry.id   AF-A0A7V3UVK6-F1
#
_cell.length_a   1.000
_cell.length_b   1.000
_cell.length_c   1.000
_cell.angle_alpha   90.00
_cell.angle_beta   90.00
_cell.angle_gamma   90.00
#
_symmetry.space_group_name_H-M   'P 1'
#
loop_
_entity.id
_entity.type
_entity.pdbx_description
1 polymer ?
#
loop_
_entity_poly.entity_id
_entity_poly.type
_entity_poly.pdbx_seq_one_letter_code
_entity_poly.pdbx_strand_id
1 'polypeptide(L)'
;MTFAINIYGQKKGKDMQLNIDIPYTKFVLDNGLTLIVHEDHKAPIVAVNVWYHVGSKNEKPGKTGFAHLFEHLMFNGSENFNDDYFQAMERIGATDLNGTTNEDRTNYFQNVPKSALDIVLWMESDRMGHLLGAVTQAKLDEQRGVVQNEKRQGENQPYGKVWELISKGTYPAGHPYSWTVIGSMEDLNAATLEDVHEWFKTYYGPNNAVLVIAGDVNTQEVYEKVKKYFGDIPPGPPIAKHQVWVAKMTGTKRQIMQDRVPQARIYKVWNIPQWGTEELTYLDLVSDVLGSGKTSRMYKRLVYDEQICTSVQVYASPGEIGSQFMIVATAKPGVDLKKVEESLDDELNKFLKEGPTEKELERVKTEYEASFIRGIERIGGFGGKSDILAQNQVFGGSPDYYKKVLNWVRNATPKNLKDVANEWLSDGVYILEVHPYPELKAIPSDVDRSKLPERGPAPEIKFPDLQKAQLKNGLKIILAERHSIPVVNFNLVVDAGYSADQFALPGTSKLTMEMIDEGTKKRTALQISEELSLLGASLGSGSDLDVSYVSLSALKNKLDESLDIYADVILNPSFPEEDFNRLKAQTLAAIQREKVTPTSMALRVFPKILYGENHAYGNPMTGSGTEESVKKITREDLIKFHQTWFKPNNSTLVIVGDVTLDEILPKLEKLFDGWKPGNVPVKNISEVSHKENSVVYILDRPGSLQSLIFAGHIAPPSNDPDDIAIEMMNTIFGGAFTSRINMNLREDKHWSYGASSFLMGARGQRPFVVYASVQTDKTKESMIEIKKELEQIKTIKPPTEEELNKNKQNEILALPGTWETMR
;
A
#
# COMPACT_ATOMS: atom_id res chain seq x y z
N MET A 1 -7.57 11.71 61.82
CA MET A 1 -6.63 10.66 61.37
C MET A 1 -7.22 9.98 60.14
N THR A 2 -6.37 9.70 59.15
CA THR A 2 -6.40 8.47 58.33
C THR A 2 -7.63 8.13 57.45
N PHE A 3 -7.51 8.50 56.17
CA PHE A 3 -7.90 7.76 54.94
C PHE A 3 -9.35 7.57 54.43
N ALA A 4 -9.41 7.63 53.09
CA ALA A 4 -10.19 6.82 52.13
C ALA A 4 -11.71 6.99 51.94
N ILE A 5 -12.05 7.58 50.78
CA ILE A 5 -12.92 7.05 49.71
C ILE A 5 -14.14 6.21 50.13
N ASN A 6 -15.33 6.67 49.73
CA ASN A 6 -16.40 5.78 49.27
C ASN A 6 -17.11 6.40 48.05
N ILE A 7 -17.54 5.57 47.09
CA ILE A 7 -18.09 5.99 45.78
C ILE A 7 -19.53 5.47 45.65
N TYR A 8 -20.31 6.09 44.75
CA TYR A 8 -21.72 5.83 44.42
C TYR A 8 -22.77 6.35 45.42
N GLY A 9 -23.26 7.55 45.12
CA GLY A 9 -24.63 7.98 45.44
C GLY A 9 -25.28 8.53 44.17
N GLN A 10 -26.35 7.90 43.69
CA GLN A 10 -27.01 8.33 42.45
C GLN A 10 -27.68 9.70 42.61
N LYS A 11 -27.39 10.62 41.67
CA LYS A 11 -28.36 11.61 41.21
C LYS A 11 -28.50 11.44 39.71
N LYS A 12 -29.74 11.34 39.22
CA LYS A 12 -30.02 11.53 37.78
C LYS A 12 -29.66 12.98 37.45
N GLY A 13 -28.68 13.18 36.57
CA GLY A 13 -28.37 14.51 36.05
C GLY A 13 -29.56 15.04 35.27
N LYS A 14 -29.97 16.27 35.58
CA LYS A 14 -30.67 17.11 34.60
C LYS A 14 -29.67 17.54 33.52
N ASP A 15 -30.19 17.97 32.39
CA ASP A 15 -29.45 18.61 31.31
C ASP A 15 -28.43 19.62 31.82
N MET A 16 -27.14 19.29 31.69
CA MET A 16 -26.07 20.28 31.65
C MET A 16 -25.86 20.64 30.18
N GLN A 17 -26.86 21.31 29.57
CA GLN A 17 -26.72 21.86 28.23
C GLN A 17 -25.56 22.85 28.23
N LEU A 18 -24.43 22.42 27.68
CA LEU A 18 -23.26 23.27 27.53
C LEU A 18 -23.63 24.39 26.54
N ASN A 19 -23.54 25.63 27.00
CA ASN A 19 -23.73 26.80 26.13
C ASN A 19 -22.45 27.00 25.31
N ILE A 20 -22.40 26.37 24.13
CA ILE A 20 -21.22 26.36 23.28
C ILE A 20 -21.18 27.65 22.45
N ASP A 21 -20.30 28.56 22.84
CA ASP A 21 -20.15 29.87 22.21
C ASP A 21 -18.70 30.13 21.76
N ILE A 22 -18.55 30.80 20.61
CA ILE A 22 -17.26 31.19 20.03
C ILE A 22 -17.33 32.71 19.82
N PRO A 23 -17.07 33.54 20.86
CA PRO A 23 -17.29 34.97 20.79
C PRO A 23 -16.38 35.63 19.76
N TYR A 24 -16.93 36.38 18.80
CA TYR A 24 -16.17 36.99 17.71
C TYR A 24 -16.56 38.45 17.50
N THR A 25 -15.66 39.22 16.89
CA THR A 25 -15.98 40.52 16.29
C THR A 25 -15.91 40.40 14.77
N LYS A 26 -16.92 40.91 14.06
CA LYS A 26 -16.97 40.93 12.58
C LYS A 26 -16.80 42.36 12.07
N PHE A 27 -15.97 42.51 11.04
CA PHE A 27 -15.84 43.71 10.22
C PHE A 27 -16.08 43.37 8.75
N VAL A 28 -16.38 44.40 7.96
CA VAL A 28 -16.30 44.36 6.49
C VAL A 28 -15.50 45.59 6.08
N LEU A 29 -14.44 45.42 5.30
CA LEU A 29 -13.60 46.51 4.79
C LEU A 29 -14.28 47.19 3.60
N ASP A 30 -13.83 48.41 3.25
CA ASP A 30 -14.41 49.20 2.15
C ASP A 30 -14.28 48.51 0.77
N ASN A 31 -13.32 47.59 0.60
CA ASN A 31 -13.17 46.72 -0.58
C ASN A 31 -13.97 45.40 -0.52
N GLY A 32 -14.78 45.21 0.53
CA GLY A 32 -15.67 44.07 0.71
C GLY A 32 -15.09 42.87 1.47
N LEU A 33 -13.79 42.88 1.85
CA LEU A 33 -13.22 41.78 2.64
C LEU A 33 -13.96 41.64 3.98
N THR A 34 -14.53 40.47 4.23
CA THR A 34 -15.11 40.15 5.54
C THR A 34 -14.01 39.64 6.48
N LEU A 35 -13.79 40.35 7.59
CA LEU A 35 -12.86 39.96 8.64
C LEU A 35 -13.64 39.46 9.87
N ILE A 36 -13.24 38.32 10.42
CA ILE A 36 -13.74 37.81 11.70
C ILE A 36 -12.53 37.65 12.65
N VAL A 37 -12.62 38.20 13.85
CA VAL A 37 -11.57 38.08 14.88
C VAL A 37 -12.12 37.37 16.12
N HIS A 38 -11.38 36.37 16.62
CA HIS A 38 -11.67 35.65 17.85
C HIS A 38 -10.47 35.70 18.80
N GLU A 39 -10.64 36.33 19.97
CA GLU A 39 -9.60 36.42 21.00
C GLU A 39 -9.58 35.14 21.86
N ASP A 40 -8.45 34.44 21.88
CA ASP A 40 -8.22 33.20 22.63
C ASP A 40 -6.78 33.17 23.18
N HIS A 41 -6.55 33.87 24.29
CA HIS A 41 -5.23 34.06 24.91
C HIS A 41 -4.64 32.82 25.61
N LYS A 42 -5.17 31.60 25.37
CA LYS A 42 -4.71 30.38 26.07
C LYS A 42 -3.26 29.96 25.72
N ALA A 43 -2.75 30.40 24.57
CA ALA A 43 -1.39 30.16 24.10
C ALA A 43 -0.97 31.26 23.10
N PRO A 44 0.33 31.63 23.00
CA PRO A 44 0.81 32.75 22.19
C PRO A 44 0.91 32.44 20.68
N ILE A 45 -0.16 31.85 20.14
CA ILE A 45 -0.32 31.41 18.75
C ILE A 45 -1.59 32.00 18.14
N VAL A 46 -1.60 32.11 16.81
CA VAL A 46 -2.68 32.71 16.03
C VAL A 46 -2.96 31.86 14.79
N ALA A 47 -4.19 31.43 14.63
CA ALA A 47 -4.71 30.86 13.40
C ALA A 47 -5.07 31.99 12.42
N VAL A 48 -4.59 31.87 11.19
CA VAL A 48 -5.00 32.67 10.03
C VAL A 48 -5.67 31.71 9.05
N ASN A 49 -6.88 32.01 8.60
CA ASN A 49 -7.64 31.16 7.67
C ASN A 49 -8.40 32.04 6.67
N VAL A 50 -8.06 31.94 5.38
CA VAL A 50 -8.70 32.67 4.27
C VAL A 50 -9.57 31.70 3.48
N TRP A 51 -10.88 31.91 3.49
CA TRP A 51 -11.83 31.21 2.61
C TRP A 51 -12.22 32.10 1.43
N TYR A 52 -12.05 31.59 0.21
CA TYR A 52 -12.64 32.16 -1.00
C TYR A 52 -13.92 31.39 -1.37
N HIS A 53 -15.01 32.09 -1.69
CA HIS A 53 -16.28 31.47 -2.10
C HIS A 53 -16.23 31.02 -3.57
N VAL A 54 -15.31 30.10 -3.87
CA VAL A 54 -15.08 29.50 -5.20
C VAL A 54 -14.61 28.07 -5.04
N GLY A 55 -15.29 27.13 -5.71
CA GLY A 55 -14.91 25.71 -5.79
C GLY A 55 -15.18 25.17 -7.18
N SER A 56 -15.06 23.85 -7.39
CA SER A 56 -15.21 23.28 -8.74
C SER A 56 -16.61 23.49 -9.36
N LYS A 57 -17.65 23.79 -8.57
CA LYS A 57 -18.97 24.19 -9.09
C LYS A 57 -18.94 25.42 -10.00
N ASN A 58 -17.97 26.31 -9.78
CA ASN A 58 -17.82 27.56 -10.50
C ASN A 58 -17.11 27.38 -11.85
N GLU A 59 -16.62 26.17 -12.13
CA GLU A 59 -15.96 25.80 -13.38
C GLU A 59 -16.95 25.72 -14.55
N LYS A 60 -16.40 25.76 -15.76
CA LYS A 60 -17.15 25.69 -17.02
C LYS A 60 -16.86 24.33 -17.66
N PRO A 61 -17.83 23.64 -18.28
CA PRO A 61 -17.56 22.40 -19.02
C PRO A 61 -16.44 22.61 -20.06
N GLY A 62 -15.42 21.74 -20.05
CA GLY A 62 -14.18 21.90 -20.83
C GLY A 62 -13.09 22.74 -20.15
N LYS A 63 -13.31 23.20 -18.92
CA LYS A 63 -12.36 23.91 -18.04
C LYS A 63 -12.51 23.45 -16.57
N THR A 64 -12.59 22.13 -16.36
CA THR A 64 -12.69 21.51 -15.03
C THR A 64 -11.31 21.32 -14.36
N GLY A 65 -11.27 21.30 -13.03
CA GLY A 65 -10.03 21.19 -12.23
C GLY A 65 -9.29 22.52 -12.02
N PHE A 66 -9.86 23.63 -12.49
CA PHE A 66 -9.31 24.98 -12.32
C PHE A 66 -9.31 25.45 -10.87
N ALA A 67 -10.31 25.09 -10.07
CA ALA A 67 -10.37 25.45 -8.66
C ALA A 67 -9.17 24.84 -7.89
N HIS A 68 -8.92 23.54 -8.10
CA HIS A 68 -7.80 22.81 -7.51
C HIS A 68 -6.44 23.26 -8.05
N LEU A 69 -6.32 23.47 -9.37
CA LEU A 69 -5.09 24.02 -9.97
C LEU A 69 -4.74 25.41 -9.40
N PHE A 70 -5.73 26.19 -8.99
CA PHE A 70 -5.50 27.47 -8.31
C PHE A 70 -4.98 27.35 -6.89
N GLU A 71 -5.38 26.30 -6.17
CA GLU A 71 -4.81 25.98 -4.85
C GLU A 71 -3.29 25.83 -4.94
N HIS A 72 -2.85 25.05 -5.94
CA HIS A 72 -1.43 24.84 -6.24
C HIS A 72 -0.72 26.12 -6.66
N LEU A 73 -1.25 26.83 -7.66
CA LEU A 73 -0.64 28.07 -8.18
C LEU A 73 -0.47 29.14 -7.08
N MET A 74 -1.33 29.16 -6.07
CA MET A 74 -1.23 30.04 -4.92
C MET A 74 -0.06 29.72 -3.98
N PHE A 75 0.63 28.58 -4.11
CA PHE A 75 1.82 28.26 -3.29
C PHE A 75 3.17 28.56 -3.98
N ASN A 76 3.19 28.69 -5.31
CA ASN A 76 4.41 28.96 -6.08
C ASN A 76 4.85 30.45 -6.09
N GLY A 77 4.50 31.21 -5.05
CA GLY A 77 4.88 32.62 -4.88
C GLY A 77 4.07 33.64 -5.71
N SER A 78 4.15 34.89 -5.27
CA SER A 78 3.44 36.09 -5.76
C SER A 78 4.42 37.17 -6.24
N GLU A 79 3.93 38.28 -6.79
CA GLU A 79 4.77 39.32 -7.44
C GLU A 79 5.86 39.89 -6.52
N ASN A 80 5.55 40.11 -5.23
CA ASN A 80 6.52 40.64 -4.26
C ASN A 80 7.20 39.54 -3.42
N PHE A 81 6.72 38.29 -3.48
CA PHE A 81 7.38 37.11 -2.91
C PHE A 81 7.40 35.93 -3.91
N ASN A 82 8.32 35.99 -4.86
CA ASN A 82 8.43 35.00 -5.96
C ASN A 82 9.35 33.81 -5.56
N ASP A 83 9.04 33.16 -4.44
CA ASP A 83 9.77 32.02 -3.85
C ASP A 83 8.75 31.06 -3.15
N ASP A 84 9.21 29.92 -2.65
CA ASP A 84 8.40 28.85 -2.05
C ASP A 84 7.63 29.31 -0.78
N TYR A 85 6.30 29.22 -0.81
CA TYR A 85 5.45 29.63 0.31
C TYR A 85 5.59 28.74 1.55
N PHE A 86 5.72 27.43 1.38
CA PHE A 86 5.83 26.50 2.51
C PHE A 86 7.14 26.73 3.27
N GLN A 87 8.26 26.88 2.55
CA GLN A 87 9.55 27.21 3.17
C GLN A 87 9.53 28.58 3.87
N ALA A 88 8.81 29.57 3.33
CA ALA A 88 8.63 30.86 4.00
C ALA A 88 7.89 30.72 5.34
N MET A 89 6.84 29.89 5.37
CA MET A 89 6.04 29.61 6.56
C MET A 89 6.76 28.72 7.60
N GLU A 90 7.53 27.73 7.16
CA GLU A 90 8.37 26.89 8.05
C GLU A 90 9.40 27.75 8.80
N ARG A 91 10.06 28.69 8.11
CA ARG A 91 11.07 29.60 8.70
C ARG A 91 10.52 30.50 9.81
N ILE A 92 9.21 30.72 9.87
CA ILE A 92 8.52 31.47 10.94
C ILE A 92 7.82 30.58 11.98
N GLY A 93 8.00 29.25 11.90
CA GLY A 93 7.44 28.29 12.84
C GLY A 93 5.95 28.01 12.64
N ALA A 94 5.45 28.07 11.40
CA ALA A 94 4.08 27.70 11.09
C ALA A 94 3.80 26.20 11.38
N THR A 95 2.56 25.93 11.78
CA THR A 95 2.02 24.60 12.07
C THR A 95 0.59 24.54 11.55
N ASP A 96 0.04 23.35 11.27
CA ASP A 96 -1.35 23.21 10.77
C ASP A 96 -1.57 24.07 9.49
N LEU A 97 -0.53 24.08 8.63
CA LEU A 97 -0.43 24.86 7.40
C LEU A 97 -0.92 24.01 6.22
N ASN A 98 -1.96 24.43 5.51
CA ASN A 98 -2.35 23.80 4.25
C ASN A 98 -3.27 24.68 3.37
N GLY A 99 -3.45 24.26 2.11
CA GLY A 99 -4.61 24.60 1.28
C GLY A 99 -5.68 23.52 1.37
N THR A 100 -6.91 23.79 0.90
CA THR A 100 -7.82 22.75 0.35
C THR A 100 -8.97 23.34 -0.47
N THR A 101 -9.19 22.78 -1.65
CA THR A 101 -10.36 23.00 -2.51
C THR A 101 -11.41 21.90 -2.29
N ASN A 102 -12.70 22.26 -2.34
CA ASN A 102 -13.78 21.31 -2.64
C ASN A 102 -14.70 21.86 -3.75
N GLU A 103 -15.86 21.25 -3.96
CA GLU A 103 -16.82 21.69 -4.95
C GLU A 103 -17.35 23.11 -4.70
N ASP A 104 -17.30 23.58 -3.45
CA ASP A 104 -17.95 24.82 -3.02
C ASP A 104 -17.03 25.99 -2.66
N ARG A 105 -15.81 25.72 -2.20
CA ARG A 105 -14.86 26.72 -1.66
C ARG A 105 -13.41 26.27 -1.79
N THR A 106 -12.51 27.25 -1.79
CA THR A 106 -11.06 27.06 -1.71
C THR A 106 -10.55 27.85 -0.51
N ASN A 107 -9.75 27.23 0.37
CA ASN A 107 -9.19 27.93 1.52
C ASN A 107 -7.70 27.67 1.73
N TYR A 108 -7.07 28.56 2.49
CA TYR A 108 -5.68 28.47 2.95
C TYR A 108 -5.67 28.78 4.44
N PHE A 109 -4.94 28.00 5.23
CA PHE A 109 -4.93 28.14 6.69
C PHE A 109 -3.59 27.74 7.30
N GLN A 110 -3.22 28.45 8.38
CA GLN A 110 -1.99 28.22 9.14
C GLN A 110 -2.11 28.72 10.59
N ASN A 111 -1.53 27.99 11.54
CA ASN A 111 -1.32 28.43 12.92
C ASN A 111 0.15 28.86 13.10
N VAL A 112 0.38 30.12 13.48
CA VAL A 112 1.73 30.70 13.66
C VAL A 112 1.94 31.27 15.07
N PRO A 113 3.19 31.44 15.54
CA PRO A 113 3.49 32.24 16.71
C PRO A 113 3.00 33.69 16.54
N LYS A 114 2.48 34.30 17.61
CA LYS A 114 1.94 35.68 17.61
C LYS A 114 2.88 36.72 16.98
N SER A 115 4.19 36.57 17.19
CA SER A 115 5.24 37.43 16.63
C SER A 115 5.37 37.38 15.11
N ALA A 116 4.81 36.36 14.46
CA ALA A 116 4.88 36.17 13.01
C ALA A 116 3.61 36.64 12.27
N LEU A 117 2.57 37.11 12.97
CA LEU A 117 1.28 37.48 12.39
C LEU A 117 1.40 38.54 11.28
N ASP A 118 2.26 39.56 11.44
CA ASP A 118 2.49 40.57 10.39
C ASP A 118 3.08 39.98 9.10
N ILE A 119 3.91 38.94 9.21
CA ILE A 119 4.50 38.25 8.04
C ILE A 119 3.41 37.47 7.32
N VAL A 120 2.59 36.70 8.04
CA VAL A 120 1.50 35.92 7.43
C VAL A 120 0.45 36.83 6.78
N LEU A 121 0.04 37.91 7.45
CA LEU A 121 -0.92 38.86 6.88
C LEU A 121 -0.38 39.51 5.61
N TRP A 122 0.90 39.88 5.56
CA TRP A 122 1.53 40.41 4.35
C TRP A 122 1.60 39.37 3.22
N MET A 123 2.05 38.15 3.53
CA MET A 123 2.14 37.04 2.58
C MET A 123 0.78 36.66 1.98
N GLU A 124 -0.29 36.65 2.79
CA GLU A 124 -1.65 36.39 2.31
C GLU A 124 -2.26 37.55 1.53
N SER A 125 -1.92 38.80 1.87
CA SER A 125 -2.31 39.95 1.03
C SER A 125 -1.62 39.94 -0.33
N ASP A 126 -0.35 39.52 -0.41
CA ASP A 126 0.38 39.46 -1.69
C ASP A 126 -0.17 38.34 -2.59
N ARG A 127 -0.62 37.22 -2.01
CA ARG A 127 -1.37 36.18 -2.74
C ARG A 127 -2.74 36.64 -3.21
N MET A 128 -3.45 37.47 -2.44
CA MET A 128 -4.78 37.98 -2.81
C MET A 128 -4.72 39.12 -3.83
N GLY A 129 -3.78 40.05 -3.71
CA GLY A 129 -3.68 41.23 -4.58
C GLY A 129 -2.73 41.08 -5.76
N HIS A 130 -1.66 40.29 -5.60
CA HIS A 130 -0.44 40.37 -6.43
C HIS A 130 0.04 39.01 -6.96
N LEU A 131 -0.80 37.97 -7.00
CA LEU A 131 -0.39 36.65 -7.51
C LEU A 131 0.09 36.71 -8.99
N LEU A 132 -0.64 37.44 -9.83
CA LEU A 132 -0.53 37.34 -11.29
C LEU A 132 0.82 37.78 -11.87
N GLY A 133 1.57 38.65 -11.19
CA GLY A 133 2.93 39.02 -11.62
C GLY A 133 3.92 37.85 -11.57
N ALA A 134 3.65 36.85 -10.72
CA ALA A 134 4.48 35.65 -10.58
C ALA A 134 3.93 34.41 -11.31
N VAL A 135 2.66 34.41 -11.74
CA VAL A 135 2.05 33.31 -12.51
C VAL A 135 2.43 33.42 -13.98
N THR A 136 3.44 32.64 -14.36
CA THR A 136 3.98 32.53 -15.72
C THR A 136 3.57 31.19 -16.37
N GLN A 137 3.69 31.09 -17.70
CA GLN A 137 3.43 29.83 -18.41
C GLN A 137 4.28 28.66 -17.85
N ALA A 138 5.54 28.91 -17.48
CA ALA A 138 6.42 27.87 -16.92
C ALA A 138 5.88 27.30 -15.59
N LYS A 139 5.36 28.13 -14.68
CA LYS A 139 4.71 27.66 -13.45
C LYS A 139 3.36 27.02 -13.70
N LEU A 140 2.62 27.48 -14.71
CA LEU A 140 1.38 26.84 -15.13
C LEU A 140 1.64 25.43 -15.65
N ASP A 141 2.64 25.24 -16.52
CA ASP A 141 3.04 23.93 -17.04
C ASP A 141 3.56 23.01 -15.92
N GLU A 142 4.31 23.56 -14.95
CA GLU A 142 4.75 22.87 -13.74
C GLU A 142 3.57 22.38 -12.88
N GLN A 143 2.66 23.27 -12.47
CA GLN A 143 1.55 22.90 -11.58
C GLN A 143 0.46 22.07 -12.30
N ARG A 144 0.28 22.23 -13.62
CA ARG A 144 -0.42 21.24 -14.44
C ARG A 144 0.23 19.86 -14.32
N GLY A 145 1.55 19.79 -14.36
CA GLY A 145 2.31 18.56 -14.15
C GLY A 145 2.08 17.93 -12.77
N VAL A 146 2.02 18.75 -11.70
CA VAL A 146 1.71 18.31 -10.33
C VAL A 146 0.28 17.77 -10.23
N VAL A 147 -0.74 18.55 -10.57
CA VAL A 147 -2.15 18.15 -10.45
C VAL A 147 -2.49 16.95 -11.35
N GLN A 148 -1.89 16.85 -12.54
CA GLN A 148 -2.00 15.64 -13.36
C GLN A 148 -1.37 14.41 -12.70
N ASN A 149 -0.26 14.56 -11.98
CA ASN A 149 0.34 13.47 -11.21
C ASN A 149 -0.51 13.10 -9.99
N GLU A 150 -1.17 14.06 -9.34
CA GLU A 150 -2.10 13.79 -8.24
C GLU A 150 -3.37 13.08 -8.72
N LYS A 151 -3.94 13.47 -9.86
CA LYS A 151 -5.05 12.72 -10.48
C LYS A 151 -4.63 11.28 -10.78
N ARG A 152 -3.44 11.08 -11.36
CA ARG A 152 -2.85 9.74 -11.58
C ARG A 152 -2.63 8.97 -10.27
N GLN A 153 -2.17 9.61 -9.19
CA GLN A 153 -1.94 8.98 -7.89
C GLN A 153 -3.26 8.59 -7.21
N GLY A 154 -4.22 9.52 -7.14
CA GLY A 154 -5.55 9.32 -6.56
C GLY A 154 -6.33 8.22 -7.28
N GLU A 155 -6.36 8.23 -8.61
CA GLU A 155 -6.96 7.16 -9.41
C GLU A 155 -6.24 5.81 -9.34
N ASN A 156 -5.00 5.78 -8.86
CA ASN A 156 -4.20 4.57 -8.64
C ASN A 156 -4.19 4.15 -7.15
N GLN A 157 -4.87 4.88 -6.26
CA GLN A 157 -5.22 4.37 -4.94
C GLN A 157 -6.34 3.32 -5.05
N PRO A 158 -6.37 2.30 -4.17
CA PRO A 158 -7.49 1.37 -4.07
C PRO A 158 -8.84 2.07 -4.01
N TYR A 159 -9.76 1.72 -4.93
CA TYR A 159 -11.09 2.30 -5.08
C TYR A 159 -11.10 3.80 -5.48
N GLY A 160 -9.96 4.41 -5.84
CA GLY A 160 -9.88 5.86 -6.07
C GLY A 160 -10.74 6.38 -7.23
N LYS A 161 -10.98 5.54 -8.24
CA LYS A 161 -11.78 5.88 -9.44
C LYS A 161 -13.29 5.96 -9.22
N VAL A 162 -13.81 5.58 -8.04
CA VAL A 162 -15.28 5.57 -7.80
C VAL A 162 -15.89 6.96 -7.89
N TRP A 163 -15.16 8.01 -7.49
CA TRP A 163 -15.70 9.36 -7.38
C TRP A 163 -16.13 9.94 -8.73
N GLU A 164 -15.34 9.72 -9.79
CA GLU A 164 -15.71 10.17 -11.14
C GLU A 164 -16.97 9.45 -11.66
N LEU A 165 -17.16 8.18 -11.29
CA LEU A 165 -18.37 7.42 -11.63
C LEU A 165 -19.58 7.85 -10.80
N ILE A 166 -19.39 8.15 -9.52
CA ILE A 166 -20.43 8.66 -8.62
C ILE A 166 -20.92 10.04 -9.10
N SER A 167 -20.05 11.03 -9.30
CA SER A 167 -20.44 12.37 -9.78
C SER A 167 -21.24 12.32 -11.08
N LYS A 168 -20.77 11.53 -12.06
CA LYS A 168 -21.43 11.35 -13.37
C LYS A 168 -22.69 10.49 -13.32
N GLY A 169 -22.80 9.58 -12.35
CA GLY A 169 -23.96 8.71 -12.17
C GLY A 169 -25.10 9.37 -11.38
N THR A 170 -24.75 10.22 -10.41
CA THR A 170 -25.70 10.86 -9.49
C THR A 170 -26.26 12.18 -10.02
N TYR A 171 -25.42 13.04 -10.61
CA TYR A 171 -25.84 14.35 -11.13
C TYR A 171 -26.06 14.34 -12.66
N PRO A 172 -27.00 15.14 -13.19
CA PRO A 172 -27.19 15.27 -14.64
C PRO A 172 -26.02 16.02 -15.29
N ALA A 173 -25.73 15.72 -16.56
CA ALA A 173 -24.66 16.39 -17.30
C ALA A 173 -24.87 17.92 -17.35
N GLY A 174 -23.83 18.69 -17.01
CA GLY A 174 -23.90 20.14 -16.88
C GLY A 174 -24.36 20.63 -15.50
N HIS A 175 -24.64 19.73 -14.56
CA HIS A 175 -24.74 20.08 -13.14
C HIS A 175 -23.36 20.44 -12.58
N PRO A 176 -23.22 21.46 -11.72
CA PRO A 176 -21.92 21.87 -11.18
C PRO A 176 -21.14 20.79 -10.38
N TYR A 177 -21.83 19.77 -9.86
CA TYR A 177 -21.21 18.62 -9.18
C TYR A 177 -21.12 17.36 -10.06
N SER A 178 -21.32 17.48 -11.39
CA SER A 178 -21.22 16.33 -12.33
C SER A 178 -19.79 15.96 -12.73
N TRP A 179 -18.78 16.67 -12.20
CA TRP A 179 -17.35 16.36 -12.29
C TRP A 179 -16.69 16.43 -10.92
N THR A 180 -15.52 15.82 -10.78
CA THR A 180 -14.73 15.84 -9.53
C THR A 180 -13.88 17.10 -9.45
N VAL A 181 -13.55 17.52 -8.22
CA VAL A 181 -12.77 18.74 -7.92
C VAL A 181 -11.42 18.83 -8.66
N ILE A 182 -10.76 17.68 -8.89
CA ILE A 182 -9.48 17.59 -9.59
C ILE A 182 -9.62 17.64 -11.13
N GLY A 183 -10.85 17.67 -11.65
CA GLY A 183 -11.13 17.86 -13.07
C GLY A 183 -10.76 16.71 -14.01
N SER A 184 -10.70 17.05 -15.28
CA SER A 184 -10.40 16.16 -16.40
C SER A 184 -8.94 16.30 -16.87
N MET A 185 -8.34 15.19 -17.33
CA MET A 185 -7.01 15.22 -17.95
C MET A 185 -6.97 16.00 -19.27
N GLU A 186 -8.11 16.21 -19.93
CA GLU A 186 -8.21 16.98 -21.17
C GLU A 186 -8.22 18.49 -20.86
N ASP A 187 -9.06 18.90 -19.91
CA ASP A 187 -9.25 20.27 -19.46
C ASP A 187 -7.96 20.83 -18.82
N LEU A 188 -7.30 20.04 -17.96
CA LEU A 188 -5.98 20.37 -17.39
C LEU A 188 -4.86 20.46 -18.44
N ASN A 189 -5.03 19.86 -19.62
CA ASN A 189 -4.10 20.02 -20.75
C ASN A 189 -4.45 21.21 -21.64
N ALA A 190 -5.74 21.58 -21.72
CA ALA A 190 -6.24 22.71 -22.49
C ALA A 190 -6.06 24.07 -21.78
N ALA A 191 -5.97 24.10 -20.44
CA ALA A 191 -5.85 25.30 -19.63
C ALA A 191 -4.69 26.24 -20.06
N THR A 192 -5.02 27.47 -20.46
CA THR A 192 -4.03 28.49 -20.87
C THR A 192 -3.73 29.49 -19.76
N LEU A 193 -2.68 30.31 -19.95
CA LEU A 193 -2.32 31.37 -19.00
C LEU A 193 -3.41 32.46 -18.90
N GLU A 194 -4.08 32.76 -20.01
CA GLU A 194 -5.20 33.71 -20.07
C GLU A 194 -6.40 33.21 -19.27
N ASP A 195 -6.74 31.92 -19.38
CA ASP A 195 -7.83 31.30 -18.61
C ASP A 195 -7.57 31.37 -17.10
N VAL A 196 -6.32 31.11 -16.72
CA VAL A 196 -5.85 31.21 -15.34
C VAL A 196 -5.95 32.66 -14.85
N HIS A 197 -5.49 33.62 -15.66
CA HIS A 197 -5.61 35.04 -15.35
C HIS A 197 -7.06 35.55 -15.32
N GLU A 198 -8.00 34.97 -16.08
CA GLU A 198 -9.46 35.24 -15.99
C GLU A 198 -10.03 34.71 -14.67
N TRP A 199 -9.70 33.46 -14.30
CA TRP A 199 -10.21 32.81 -13.11
C TRP A 199 -9.83 33.57 -11.83
N PHE A 200 -8.56 33.93 -11.66
CA PHE A 200 -8.10 34.71 -10.51
C PHE A 200 -8.85 36.04 -10.40
N LYS A 201 -8.88 36.83 -11.48
CA LYS A 201 -9.55 38.15 -11.53
C LYS A 201 -11.04 38.06 -11.25
N THR A 202 -11.66 36.91 -11.51
CA THR A 202 -13.09 36.68 -11.29
C THR A 202 -13.40 36.31 -9.84
N TYR A 203 -12.60 35.42 -9.22
CA TYR A 203 -13.01 34.72 -7.99
C TYR A 203 -12.18 35.02 -6.74
N TYR A 204 -10.96 35.54 -6.88
CA TYR A 204 -10.00 35.74 -5.78
C TYR A 204 -10.00 37.17 -5.19
N GLY A 205 -10.98 38.00 -5.56
CA GLY A 205 -11.13 39.35 -5.01
C GLY A 205 -11.61 39.37 -3.55
N PRO A 206 -11.27 40.42 -2.77
CA PRO A 206 -11.58 40.53 -1.33
C PRO A 206 -13.08 40.44 -1.02
N ASN A 207 -13.93 40.99 -1.89
CA ASN A 207 -15.40 40.90 -1.80
C ASN A 207 -15.98 39.49 -2.03
N ASN A 208 -15.16 38.49 -2.37
CA ASN A 208 -15.52 37.07 -2.41
C ASN A 208 -14.84 36.25 -1.29
N ALA A 209 -14.17 36.90 -0.34
CA ALA A 209 -13.33 36.26 0.67
C ALA A 209 -13.79 36.55 2.11
N VAL A 210 -13.52 35.58 2.99
CA VAL A 210 -13.65 35.69 4.45
C VAL A 210 -12.30 35.36 5.07
N LEU A 211 -11.71 36.34 5.76
CA LEU A 211 -10.49 36.16 6.56
C LEU A 211 -10.89 35.98 8.02
N VAL A 212 -10.41 34.90 8.65
CA VAL A 212 -10.60 34.64 10.08
C VAL A 212 -9.26 34.62 10.80
N ILE A 213 -9.17 35.40 11.87
CA ILE A 213 -8.01 35.48 12.76
C ILE A 213 -8.44 35.01 14.16
N ALA A 214 -7.86 33.93 14.67
CA ALA A 214 -8.26 33.35 15.96
C ALA A 214 -7.05 32.98 16.83
N GLY A 215 -6.95 33.49 18.05
CA GLY A 215 -5.82 33.18 18.95
C GLY A 215 -5.45 34.32 19.89
N ASP A 216 -4.19 34.37 20.34
CA ASP A 216 -3.71 35.44 21.24
C ASP A 216 -3.50 36.77 20.48
N VAL A 217 -4.60 37.47 20.19
CA VAL A 217 -4.63 38.74 19.46
C VAL A 217 -5.50 39.78 20.17
N ASN A 218 -5.36 41.06 19.80
CA ASN A 218 -6.37 42.07 20.09
C ASN A 218 -7.14 42.44 18.82
N THR A 219 -8.46 42.56 18.94
CA THR A 219 -9.39 42.82 17.84
C THR A 219 -9.08 44.10 17.06
N GLN A 220 -8.77 45.21 17.74
CA GLN A 220 -8.49 46.47 17.03
C GLN A 220 -7.11 46.43 16.37
N GLU A 221 -6.10 45.86 17.02
CA GLU A 221 -4.77 45.68 16.42
C GLU A 221 -4.84 44.81 15.15
N VAL A 222 -5.64 43.74 15.17
CA VAL A 222 -5.88 42.89 14.00
C VAL A 222 -6.63 43.66 12.91
N TYR A 223 -7.67 44.41 13.25
CA TYR A 223 -8.40 45.22 12.27
C TYR A 223 -7.50 46.23 11.56
N GLU A 224 -6.68 47.00 12.29
CA GLU A 224 -5.75 47.95 11.65
C GLU A 224 -4.64 47.25 10.84
N LYS A 225 -4.15 46.07 11.28
CA LYS A 225 -3.20 45.26 10.49
C LYS A 225 -3.83 44.75 9.20
N VAL A 226 -5.02 44.16 9.25
CA VAL A 226 -5.73 43.66 8.07
C VAL A 226 -6.07 44.81 7.13
N LYS A 227 -6.52 45.96 7.65
CA LYS A 227 -6.75 47.17 6.86
C LYS A 227 -5.46 47.70 6.20
N LYS A 228 -4.31 47.62 6.88
CA LYS A 228 -3.00 48.00 6.33
C LYS A 228 -2.55 47.08 5.19
N TYR A 229 -2.74 45.76 5.31
CA TYR A 229 -2.22 44.80 4.33
C TYR A 229 -3.19 44.46 3.19
N PHE A 230 -4.51 44.45 3.45
CA PHE A 230 -5.52 44.05 2.47
C PHE A 230 -6.40 45.22 1.96
N GLY A 231 -6.28 46.42 2.54
CA GLY A 231 -7.26 47.50 2.32
C GLY A 231 -7.16 48.25 0.99
N ASP A 232 -6.03 48.14 0.29
CA ASP A 232 -5.77 48.71 -1.03
C ASP A 232 -6.05 47.74 -2.19
N ILE A 233 -6.16 46.44 -1.91
CA ILE A 233 -6.55 45.40 -2.87
C ILE A 233 -7.95 45.75 -3.44
N PRO A 234 -8.11 45.89 -4.77
CA PRO A 234 -9.39 46.27 -5.36
C PRO A 234 -10.41 45.11 -5.26
N PRO A 235 -11.72 45.41 -5.13
CA PRO A 235 -12.76 44.39 -5.21
C PRO A 235 -12.78 43.71 -6.58
N GLY A 236 -13.02 42.40 -6.58
CA GLY A 236 -13.31 41.63 -7.79
C GLY A 236 -14.68 41.96 -8.39
N PRO A 237 -14.98 41.46 -9.60
CA PRO A 237 -16.25 41.71 -10.27
C PRO A 237 -17.44 41.08 -9.51
N PRO A 238 -18.68 41.48 -9.81
CA PRO A 238 -19.87 40.82 -9.26
C PRO A 238 -19.96 39.36 -9.73
N ILE A 239 -19.85 38.41 -8.80
CA ILE A 239 -19.91 36.96 -9.08
C ILE A 239 -21.37 36.47 -9.04
N ALA A 240 -21.77 35.71 -10.06
CA ALA A 240 -23.05 35.01 -10.07
C ALA A 240 -23.00 33.79 -9.13
N LYS A 241 -23.95 33.69 -8.20
CA LYS A 241 -24.10 32.52 -7.32
C LYS A 241 -25.04 31.49 -7.94
N HIS A 242 -24.69 30.21 -7.81
CA HIS A 242 -25.57 29.11 -8.19
C HIS A 242 -26.77 29.05 -7.24
N GLN A 243 -27.94 28.69 -7.77
CA GLN A 243 -29.11 28.39 -6.95
C GLN A 243 -29.05 26.94 -6.46
N VAL A 244 -29.76 26.65 -5.36
CA VAL A 244 -29.93 25.29 -4.85
C VAL A 244 -30.50 24.39 -5.95
N TRP A 245 -29.79 23.30 -6.25
CA TRP A 245 -30.15 22.31 -7.25
C TRP A 245 -29.77 20.92 -6.74
N VAL A 246 -30.56 20.41 -5.78
CA VAL A 246 -30.34 19.10 -5.13
C VAL A 246 -30.27 17.94 -6.14
N ALA A 247 -30.90 18.07 -7.30
CA ALA A 247 -30.91 17.03 -8.35
C ALA A 247 -31.33 15.65 -7.81
N LYS A 248 -32.39 15.64 -6.97
CA LYS A 248 -32.98 14.42 -6.39
C LYS A 248 -33.29 13.41 -7.50
N MET A 249 -32.76 12.19 -7.36
CA MET A 249 -32.98 11.10 -8.30
C MET A 249 -34.31 10.39 -8.03
N THR A 250 -34.74 9.54 -8.96
CA THR A 250 -35.85 8.59 -8.78
C THR A 250 -35.46 7.22 -9.32
N GLY A 251 -36.08 6.17 -8.79
CA GLY A 251 -35.77 4.78 -9.10
C GLY A 251 -34.39 4.32 -8.61
N THR A 252 -33.84 3.31 -9.30
CA THR A 252 -32.49 2.76 -9.04
C THR A 252 -31.63 2.85 -10.29
N LYS A 253 -30.44 3.42 -10.16
CA LYS A 253 -29.35 3.35 -11.15
C LYS A 253 -28.29 2.36 -10.64
N ARG A 254 -27.68 1.55 -11.50
CA ARG A 254 -26.56 0.66 -11.15
C ARG A 254 -25.39 0.79 -12.12
N GLN A 255 -24.17 0.68 -11.60
CA GLN A 255 -22.92 0.57 -12.34
C GLN A 255 -21.97 -0.44 -11.65
N ILE A 256 -21.06 -1.03 -12.42
CA ILE A 256 -20.07 -2.02 -11.96
C ILE A 256 -18.71 -1.64 -12.55
N MET A 257 -17.63 -1.74 -11.76
CA MET A 257 -16.26 -1.54 -12.19
C MET A 257 -15.29 -2.57 -11.58
N GLN A 258 -14.06 -2.62 -12.12
CA GLN A 258 -12.94 -3.41 -11.59
C GLN A 258 -11.76 -2.50 -11.25
N ASP A 259 -11.03 -2.82 -10.19
CA ASP A 259 -9.85 -2.08 -9.74
C ASP A 259 -8.86 -2.96 -8.96
N ARG A 260 -7.60 -2.54 -8.79
CA ARG A 260 -6.53 -3.32 -8.13
C ARG A 260 -6.66 -3.30 -6.60
N VAL A 261 -7.80 -3.79 -6.13
CA VAL A 261 -8.23 -3.82 -4.73
C VAL A 261 -8.27 -5.26 -4.20
N PRO A 262 -8.02 -5.49 -2.90
CA PRO A 262 -8.00 -6.85 -2.33
C PRO A 262 -9.40 -7.41 -1.99
N GLN A 263 -10.45 -6.58 -2.01
CA GLN A 263 -11.80 -6.92 -1.57
C GLN A 263 -12.84 -6.28 -2.51
N ALA A 264 -14.02 -6.89 -2.63
CA ALA A 264 -15.14 -6.27 -3.35
C ALA A 264 -15.82 -5.22 -2.46
N ARG A 265 -16.41 -4.17 -3.05
CA ARG A 265 -17.08 -3.09 -2.32
C ARG A 265 -18.33 -2.63 -3.05
N ILE A 266 -19.39 -2.33 -2.31
CA ILE A 266 -20.61 -1.69 -2.82
C ILE A 266 -20.78 -0.30 -2.20
N TYR A 267 -21.18 0.65 -3.04
CA TYR A 267 -21.57 2.02 -2.69
C TYR A 267 -23.05 2.20 -3.03
N LYS A 268 -23.85 2.78 -2.13
CA LYS A 268 -25.22 3.26 -2.40
C LYS A 268 -25.29 4.74 -2.08
N VAL A 269 -25.74 5.56 -3.03
CA VAL A 269 -25.66 7.02 -2.99
C VAL A 269 -27.01 7.65 -3.35
N TRP A 270 -27.46 8.62 -2.55
CA TRP A 270 -28.64 9.45 -2.78
C TRP A 270 -28.26 10.92 -2.81
N ASN A 271 -28.93 11.73 -3.65
CA ASN A 271 -28.81 13.19 -3.59
C ASN A 271 -29.86 13.75 -2.61
N ILE A 272 -29.41 14.53 -1.63
CA ILE A 272 -30.20 14.98 -0.46
C ILE A 272 -30.06 16.52 -0.26
N PRO A 273 -30.80 17.17 0.66
CA PRO A 273 -30.80 18.62 0.83
C PRO A 273 -29.42 19.23 1.05
N GLN A 274 -29.28 20.48 0.61
CA GLN A 274 -28.06 21.26 0.66
C GLN A 274 -27.59 21.58 2.10
N TRP A 275 -26.34 22.01 2.22
CA TRP A 275 -25.73 22.46 3.48
C TRP A 275 -26.62 23.45 4.24
N GLY A 276 -26.64 23.33 5.58
CA GLY A 276 -27.37 24.24 6.46
C GLY A 276 -28.88 23.99 6.57
N THR A 277 -29.40 22.88 6.03
CA THR A 277 -30.80 22.47 6.21
C THR A 277 -31.03 21.65 7.48
N GLU A 278 -32.25 21.73 8.03
CA GLU A 278 -32.68 20.92 9.17
C GLU A 278 -32.77 19.44 8.75
N GLU A 279 -33.23 19.20 7.53
CA GLU A 279 -33.33 17.90 6.88
C GLU A 279 -31.96 17.23 6.69
N LEU A 280 -30.94 17.94 6.21
CA LEU A 280 -29.57 17.42 6.16
C LEU A 280 -29.05 17.11 7.57
N THR A 281 -29.34 17.97 8.56
CA THR A 281 -28.92 17.75 9.96
C THR A 281 -29.52 16.46 10.53
N TYR A 282 -30.80 16.17 10.22
CA TYR A 282 -31.40 14.90 10.61
C TYR A 282 -30.88 13.70 9.80
N LEU A 283 -30.54 13.86 8.51
CA LEU A 283 -29.93 12.80 7.71
C LEU A 283 -28.50 12.47 8.17
N ASP A 284 -27.74 13.44 8.68
CA ASP A 284 -26.43 13.20 9.29
C ASP A 284 -26.57 12.29 10.54
N LEU A 285 -27.52 12.60 11.43
CA LEU A 285 -27.85 11.74 12.58
C LEU A 285 -28.44 10.36 12.19
N VAL A 286 -29.17 10.26 11.07
CA VAL A 286 -29.58 8.96 10.49
C VAL A 286 -28.35 8.15 10.08
N SER A 287 -27.35 8.80 9.47
CA SER A 287 -26.09 8.17 9.08
C SER A 287 -25.34 7.62 10.30
N ASP A 288 -25.30 8.37 11.40
CA ASP A 288 -24.67 7.93 12.65
C ASP A 288 -25.37 6.70 13.27
N VAL A 289 -26.70 6.63 13.23
CA VAL A 289 -27.44 5.44 13.74
C VAL A 289 -27.19 4.21 12.87
N LEU A 290 -27.07 4.39 11.55
CA LEU A 290 -26.88 3.29 10.60
C LEU A 290 -25.43 2.79 10.54
N GLY A 291 -24.42 3.67 10.57
CA GLY A 291 -23.01 3.31 10.34
C GLY A 291 -21.96 3.76 11.36
N SER A 292 -22.26 4.70 12.27
CA SER A 292 -21.22 5.27 13.14
C SER A 292 -20.95 4.44 14.40
N GLY A 293 -19.71 3.95 14.51
CA GLY A 293 -19.24 3.12 15.61
C GLY A 293 -19.72 1.67 15.57
N LYS A 294 -19.11 0.82 16.40
CA LYS A 294 -19.36 -0.64 16.43
C LYS A 294 -20.78 -1.04 16.89
N THR A 295 -21.53 -0.09 17.43
CA THR A 295 -22.91 -0.23 17.92
C THR A 295 -23.97 0.23 16.93
N SER A 296 -23.59 0.79 15.78
CA SER A 296 -24.52 1.14 14.70
C SER A 296 -25.16 -0.10 14.06
N ARG A 297 -26.35 0.08 13.46
CA ARG A 297 -27.15 -1.05 12.96
C ARG A 297 -26.43 -1.87 11.89
N MET A 298 -25.88 -1.22 10.86
CA MET A 298 -25.25 -1.90 9.73
C MET A 298 -23.88 -2.47 10.09
N TYR A 299 -23.09 -1.81 10.95
CA TYR A 299 -21.85 -2.42 11.47
C TYR A 299 -22.17 -3.68 12.27
N LYS A 300 -23.07 -3.58 13.26
CA LYS A 300 -23.41 -4.71 14.14
C LYS A 300 -23.88 -5.90 13.30
N ARG A 301 -24.80 -5.67 12.37
CA ARG A 301 -25.35 -6.72 11.52
C ARG A 301 -24.31 -7.29 10.53
N LEU A 302 -23.80 -6.49 9.60
CA LEU A 302 -23.04 -7.02 8.46
C LEU A 302 -21.57 -7.37 8.80
N VAL A 303 -20.96 -6.71 9.79
CA VAL A 303 -19.55 -6.94 10.18
C VAL A 303 -19.43 -7.92 11.35
N TYR A 304 -20.31 -7.82 12.36
CA TYR A 304 -20.20 -8.60 13.60
C TYR A 304 -21.13 -9.82 13.68
N ASP A 305 -22.42 -9.68 13.40
CA ASP A 305 -23.41 -10.77 13.50
C ASP A 305 -23.33 -11.73 12.29
N GLU A 306 -23.54 -11.21 11.08
CA GLU A 306 -23.57 -11.97 9.82
C GLU A 306 -22.18 -12.20 9.23
N GLN A 307 -21.21 -11.39 9.65
CA GLN A 307 -19.79 -11.51 9.30
C GLN A 307 -19.48 -11.49 7.80
N ILE A 308 -20.32 -10.85 6.98
CA ILE A 308 -20.18 -10.77 5.52
C ILE A 308 -19.30 -9.59 5.05
N CYS A 309 -19.18 -8.53 5.85
CA CYS A 309 -18.35 -7.36 5.54
C CYS A 309 -17.07 -7.32 6.41
N THR A 310 -16.03 -6.65 5.90
CA THR A 310 -14.90 -6.16 6.71
C THR A 310 -15.17 -4.76 7.28
N SER A 311 -15.90 -3.93 6.55
CA SER A 311 -16.31 -2.60 6.98
C SER A 311 -17.69 -2.23 6.42
N VAL A 312 -18.49 -1.52 7.21
CA VAL A 312 -19.57 -0.68 6.69
C VAL A 312 -19.39 0.73 7.24
N GLN A 313 -19.58 1.74 6.40
CA GLN A 313 -19.59 3.16 6.73
C GLN A 313 -20.87 3.77 6.16
N VAL A 314 -21.46 4.72 6.89
CA VAL A 314 -22.61 5.51 6.44
C VAL A 314 -22.37 6.95 6.87
N TYR A 315 -22.55 7.91 5.97
CA TYR A 315 -22.29 9.34 6.23
C TYR A 315 -23.07 10.26 5.28
N ALA A 316 -23.29 11.50 5.69
CA ALA A 316 -23.67 12.58 4.79
C ALA A 316 -22.42 13.32 4.27
N SER A 317 -22.51 13.86 3.05
CA SER A 317 -21.48 14.67 2.39
C SER A 317 -22.10 16.02 1.98
N PRO A 318 -22.03 17.06 2.84
CA PRO A 318 -22.69 18.34 2.61
C PRO A 318 -22.16 19.12 1.39
N GLY A 319 -23.07 19.75 0.62
CA GLY A 319 -22.73 20.72 -0.43
C GLY A 319 -23.74 21.87 -0.52
N GLU A 320 -23.29 23.08 -0.88
CA GLU A 320 -24.06 24.33 -0.82
C GLU A 320 -25.29 24.36 -1.75
N ILE A 321 -25.25 23.68 -2.90
CA ILE A 321 -26.43 23.57 -3.79
C ILE A 321 -27.12 22.20 -3.72
N GLY A 322 -26.57 21.24 -2.98
CA GLY A 322 -27.10 19.90 -2.78
C GLY A 322 -26.06 19.00 -2.12
N SER A 323 -26.48 18.02 -1.33
CA SER A 323 -25.57 17.13 -0.60
C SER A 323 -25.78 15.68 -1.04
N GLN A 324 -24.93 14.76 -0.56
CA GLN A 324 -25.12 13.32 -0.78
C GLN A 324 -25.25 12.54 0.53
N PHE A 325 -26.04 11.48 0.53
CA PHE A 325 -26.04 10.43 1.55
C PHE A 325 -25.36 9.19 0.98
N MET A 326 -24.41 8.60 1.70
CA MET A 326 -23.64 7.45 1.22
C MET A 326 -23.62 6.31 2.22
N ILE A 327 -23.85 5.09 1.71
CA ILE A 327 -23.55 3.83 2.38
C ILE A 327 -22.41 3.16 1.61
N VAL A 328 -21.34 2.77 2.31
CA VAL A 328 -20.16 2.11 1.71
C VAL A 328 -19.85 0.83 2.49
N ALA A 329 -19.94 -0.33 1.84
CA ALA A 329 -19.71 -1.63 2.46
C ALA A 329 -18.62 -2.41 1.71
N THR A 330 -17.54 -2.77 2.40
CA THR A 330 -16.47 -3.62 1.88
C THR A 330 -16.74 -5.07 2.30
N ALA A 331 -16.88 -5.97 1.33
CA ALA A 331 -17.13 -7.38 1.56
C ALA A 331 -15.88 -8.12 2.04
N LYS A 332 -16.05 -9.22 2.77
CA LYS A 332 -14.95 -10.16 3.00
C LYS A 332 -14.55 -10.85 1.69
N PRO A 333 -13.29 -11.28 1.53
CA PRO A 333 -12.87 -12.07 0.38
C PRO A 333 -13.79 -13.29 0.15
N GLY A 334 -14.27 -13.47 -1.08
CA GLY A 334 -15.19 -14.55 -1.44
C GLY A 334 -16.67 -14.32 -1.11
N VAL A 335 -17.05 -13.20 -0.50
CA VAL A 335 -18.47 -12.84 -0.28
C VAL A 335 -19.04 -12.08 -1.49
N ASP A 336 -20.17 -12.54 -1.99
CA ASP A 336 -20.95 -11.89 -3.06
C ASP A 336 -21.54 -10.55 -2.58
N LEU A 337 -21.33 -9.48 -3.36
CA LEU A 337 -21.91 -8.16 -3.11
C LEU A 337 -23.44 -8.17 -3.11
N LYS A 338 -24.09 -9.10 -3.83
CA LYS A 338 -25.56 -9.24 -3.77
C LYS A 338 -26.06 -9.55 -2.36
N LYS A 339 -25.36 -10.42 -1.62
CA LYS A 339 -25.71 -10.75 -0.23
C LYS A 339 -25.46 -9.56 0.72
N VAL A 340 -24.41 -8.78 0.45
CA VAL A 340 -24.15 -7.53 1.17
C VAL A 340 -25.28 -6.53 0.93
N GLU A 341 -25.70 -6.35 -0.32
CA GLU A 341 -26.79 -5.46 -0.70
C GLU A 341 -28.13 -5.87 -0.06
N GLU A 342 -28.50 -7.14 -0.13
CA GLU A 342 -29.72 -7.67 0.52
C GLU A 342 -29.75 -7.35 2.03
N SER A 343 -28.60 -7.46 2.70
CA SER A 343 -28.49 -7.20 4.14
C SER A 343 -28.46 -5.70 4.50
N LEU A 344 -27.90 -4.85 3.62
CA LEU A 344 -28.00 -3.40 3.74
C LEU A 344 -29.45 -2.93 3.56
N ASP A 345 -30.12 -3.43 2.53
CA ASP A 345 -31.46 -2.97 2.13
C ASP A 345 -32.52 -3.41 3.14
N ASP A 346 -32.46 -4.62 3.67
CA ASP A 346 -33.26 -5.03 4.83
C ASP A 346 -33.10 -4.05 6.02
N GLU A 347 -31.87 -3.61 6.31
CA GLU A 347 -31.59 -2.79 7.50
C GLU A 347 -32.01 -1.33 7.32
N LEU A 348 -31.83 -0.79 6.11
CA LEU A 348 -32.39 0.50 5.71
C LEU A 348 -33.94 0.43 5.75
N ASN A 349 -34.56 -0.60 5.19
CA ASN A 349 -36.01 -0.76 5.19
C ASN A 349 -36.60 -0.87 6.61
N LYS A 350 -35.92 -1.55 7.55
CA LYS A 350 -36.29 -1.50 8.98
C LYS A 350 -36.22 -0.09 9.53
N PHE A 351 -35.14 0.66 9.25
CA PHE A 351 -35.01 2.05 9.71
C PHE A 351 -36.11 2.95 9.14
N LEU A 352 -36.42 2.86 7.84
CA LEU A 352 -37.52 3.61 7.22
C LEU A 352 -38.88 3.27 7.86
N LYS A 353 -39.15 1.97 8.06
CA LYS A 353 -40.41 1.48 8.64
C LYS A 353 -40.59 1.86 10.11
N GLU A 354 -39.53 1.84 10.92
CA GLU A 354 -39.62 1.86 12.40
C GLU A 354 -39.00 3.12 13.01
N GLY A 355 -37.92 3.64 12.43
CA GLY A 355 -37.11 4.76 12.95
C GLY A 355 -35.97 4.30 13.87
N PRO A 356 -35.20 5.27 14.42
CA PRO A 356 -34.28 5.01 15.53
C PRO A 356 -35.06 4.79 16.83
N THR A 357 -34.47 4.09 17.79
CA THR A 357 -34.92 4.12 19.19
C THR A 357 -34.39 5.37 19.89
N GLU A 358 -35.07 5.82 20.96
CA GLU A 358 -34.61 6.94 21.80
C GLU A 358 -33.15 6.78 22.26
N LYS A 359 -32.74 5.53 22.57
CA LYS A 359 -31.36 5.24 23.00
C LYS A 359 -30.34 5.38 21.86
N GLU A 360 -30.71 5.04 20.63
CA GLU A 360 -29.85 5.25 19.46
C GLU A 360 -29.72 6.74 19.15
N LEU A 361 -30.82 7.49 19.25
CA LEU A 361 -30.85 8.94 19.02
C LEU A 361 -30.02 9.71 20.06
N GLU A 362 -30.23 9.44 21.36
CA GLU A 362 -29.47 10.10 22.42
C GLU A 362 -27.96 9.78 22.36
N ARG A 363 -27.60 8.58 21.89
CA ARG A 363 -26.19 8.23 21.61
C ARG A 363 -25.62 9.17 20.53
N VAL A 364 -26.25 9.26 19.36
CA VAL A 364 -25.68 10.01 18.23
C VAL A 364 -25.67 11.52 18.50
N LYS A 365 -26.69 12.06 19.18
CA LYS A 365 -26.69 13.44 19.68
C LYS A 365 -25.49 13.71 20.60
N THR A 366 -25.20 12.79 21.52
CA THR A 366 -24.05 12.90 22.44
C THR A 366 -22.71 12.80 21.68
N GLU A 367 -22.61 11.88 20.72
CA GLU A 367 -21.41 11.70 19.88
C GLU A 367 -21.14 12.92 19.00
N TYR A 368 -22.18 13.55 18.43
CA TYR A 368 -22.12 14.79 17.67
C TYR A 368 -21.65 15.97 18.54
N GLU A 369 -22.34 16.25 19.66
CA GLU A 369 -21.96 17.36 20.55
C GLU A 369 -20.54 17.21 21.09
N ALA A 370 -20.16 16.01 21.53
CA ALA A 370 -18.82 15.76 22.04
C ALA A 370 -17.74 15.91 20.95
N SER A 371 -18.07 15.65 19.69
CA SER A 371 -17.14 15.83 18.56
C SER A 371 -17.03 17.31 18.16
N PHE A 372 -18.13 18.06 18.18
CA PHE A 372 -18.11 19.52 17.99
C PHE A 372 -17.26 20.20 19.07
N ILE A 373 -17.45 19.84 20.35
CA ILE A 373 -16.68 20.38 21.49
C ILE A 373 -15.18 20.11 21.32
N ARG A 374 -14.78 18.87 21.02
CA ARG A 374 -13.37 18.51 20.75
C ARG A 374 -12.78 19.24 19.53
N GLY A 375 -13.60 19.57 18.54
CA GLY A 375 -13.19 20.39 17.39
C GLY A 375 -12.72 21.77 17.83
N ILE A 376 -13.61 22.50 18.52
CA ILE A 376 -13.41 23.91 18.94
C ILE A 376 -12.40 24.12 20.07
N GLU A 377 -11.82 23.05 20.64
CA GLU A 377 -10.64 23.17 21.51
C GLU A 377 -9.47 23.81 20.75
N ARG A 378 -9.36 23.56 19.43
CA ARG A 378 -8.34 24.16 18.54
C ARG A 378 -8.80 25.52 17.99
N ILE A 379 -7.86 26.45 17.88
CA ILE A 379 -8.10 27.78 17.27
C ILE A 379 -8.21 27.72 15.74
N GLY A 380 -7.51 26.78 15.10
CA GLY A 380 -7.49 26.56 13.66
C GLY A 380 -7.53 25.08 13.27
N GLY A 381 -7.29 24.81 11.98
CA GLY A 381 -7.43 23.50 11.36
C GLY A 381 -8.89 23.07 11.17
N PHE A 382 -9.10 21.97 10.45
CA PHE A 382 -10.44 21.44 10.15
C PHE A 382 -11.30 21.23 11.40
N GLY A 383 -12.49 21.83 11.43
CA GLY A 383 -13.39 21.77 12.58
C GLY A 383 -12.88 22.51 13.83
N GLY A 384 -11.80 23.29 13.73
CA GLY A 384 -11.38 24.27 14.73
C GLY A 384 -12.19 25.56 14.65
N LYS A 385 -11.98 26.47 15.60
CA LYS A 385 -12.77 27.71 15.71
C LYS A 385 -12.75 28.58 14.45
N SER A 386 -11.57 28.82 13.85
CA SER A 386 -11.49 29.68 12.66
C SER A 386 -12.23 29.09 11.45
N ASP A 387 -12.14 27.78 11.28
CA ASP A 387 -12.74 27.00 10.19
C ASP A 387 -14.28 26.98 10.30
N ILE A 388 -14.81 26.76 11.50
CA ILE A 388 -16.25 26.83 11.78
C ILE A 388 -16.78 28.25 11.54
N LEU A 389 -16.11 29.30 12.04
CA LEU A 389 -16.54 30.69 11.82
C LEU A 389 -16.52 31.06 10.33
N ALA A 390 -15.50 30.60 9.58
CA ALA A 390 -15.39 30.83 8.14
C ALA A 390 -16.52 30.13 7.36
N GLN A 391 -16.68 28.81 7.53
CA GLN A 391 -17.70 28.02 6.83
C GLN A 391 -19.12 28.60 7.04
N ASN A 392 -19.45 28.93 8.29
CA ASN A 392 -20.78 29.44 8.64
C ASN A 392 -21.02 30.86 8.12
N GLN A 393 -19.97 31.69 7.99
CA GLN A 393 -20.06 32.98 7.30
C GLN A 393 -20.22 32.82 5.78
N VAL A 394 -19.49 31.90 5.15
CA VAL A 394 -19.50 31.74 3.67
C VAL A 394 -20.83 31.15 3.19
N PHE A 395 -21.26 30.02 3.74
CA PHE A 395 -22.50 29.33 3.32
C PHE A 395 -23.74 29.81 4.08
N GLY A 396 -23.62 30.02 5.39
CA GLY A 396 -24.74 30.43 6.25
C GLY A 396 -24.98 31.94 6.32
N GLY A 397 -24.08 32.75 5.75
CA GLY A 397 -24.15 34.22 5.80
C GLY A 397 -23.85 34.84 7.18
N SER A 398 -23.62 34.04 8.23
CA SER A 398 -23.33 34.49 9.59
C SER A 398 -22.43 33.50 10.34
N PRO A 399 -21.39 33.93 11.07
CA PRO A 399 -20.51 33.02 11.79
C PRO A 399 -21.26 32.24 12.89
N ASP A 400 -22.37 32.78 13.41
CA ASP A 400 -23.26 32.14 14.39
C ASP A 400 -24.07 30.94 13.85
N TYR A 401 -24.05 30.65 12.54
CA TYR A 401 -25.00 29.71 11.94
C TYR A 401 -24.94 28.29 12.55
N TYR A 402 -23.78 27.86 13.06
CA TYR A 402 -23.60 26.58 13.76
C TYR A 402 -24.53 26.42 14.98
N LYS A 403 -24.95 27.53 15.60
CA LYS A 403 -25.90 27.53 16.74
C LYS A 403 -27.29 27.01 16.32
N LYS A 404 -27.69 27.17 15.05
CA LYS A 404 -28.91 26.54 14.51
C LYS A 404 -28.76 25.03 14.40
N VAL A 405 -27.62 24.57 13.87
CA VAL A 405 -27.34 23.14 13.69
C VAL A 405 -27.30 22.41 15.04
N LEU A 406 -26.58 22.96 16.02
CA LEU A 406 -26.60 22.44 17.40
C LEU A 406 -28.02 22.43 17.99
N ASN A 407 -28.85 23.45 17.73
CA ASN A 407 -30.23 23.47 18.18
C ASN A 407 -31.11 22.41 17.50
N TRP A 408 -30.93 22.14 16.21
CA TRP A 408 -31.62 21.04 15.51
C TRP A 408 -31.20 19.69 16.09
N VAL A 409 -29.90 19.43 16.26
CA VAL A 409 -29.39 18.19 16.89
C VAL A 409 -29.98 17.99 18.29
N ARG A 410 -30.00 19.04 19.13
CA ARG A 410 -30.56 18.98 20.50
C ARG A 410 -32.05 18.63 20.53
N ASN A 411 -32.84 19.24 19.65
CA ASN A 411 -34.30 19.08 19.61
C ASN A 411 -34.77 17.92 18.71
N ALA A 412 -33.86 17.23 18.03
CA ALA A 412 -34.17 16.06 17.21
C ALA A 412 -34.97 15.00 18.01
N THR A 413 -36.04 14.47 17.39
CA THR A 413 -36.82 13.33 17.91
C THR A 413 -36.73 12.13 16.96
N PRO A 414 -37.06 10.90 17.39
CA PRO A 414 -37.02 9.74 16.50
C PRO A 414 -37.94 9.86 15.29
N LYS A 415 -39.03 10.63 15.43
CA LYS A 415 -39.96 10.91 14.34
C LYS A 415 -39.32 11.79 13.26
N ASN A 416 -38.54 12.81 13.63
CA ASN A 416 -37.86 13.68 12.66
C ASN A 416 -36.91 12.87 11.76
N LEU A 417 -36.01 12.09 12.37
CA LEU A 417 -35.05 11.26 11.64
C LEU A 417 -35.76 10.23 10.74
N LYS A 418 -36.85 9.62 11.23
CA LYS A 418 -37.65 8.68 10.44
C LYS A 418 -38.33 9.35 9.25
N ASP A 419 -39.02 10.46 9.45
CA ASP A 419 -39.78 11.13 8.40
C ASP A 419 -38.86 11.61 7.26
N VAL A 420 -37.74 12.25 7.61
CA VAL A 420 -36.77 12.74 6.62
C VAL A 420 -36.05 11.59 5.91
N ALA A 421 -35.71 10.49 6.61
CA ALA A 421 -35.19 9.29 5.95
C ALA A 421 -36.20 8.69 4.95
N ASN A 422 -37.50 8.68 5.28
CA ASN A 422 -38.54 8.25 4.33
C ASN A 422 -38.67 9.20 3.14
N GLU A 423 -38.52 10.51 3.33
CA GLU A 423 -38.58 11.46 2.21
C GLU A 423 -37.38 11.33 1.27
N TRP A 424 -36.17 11.04 1.78
CA TRP A 424 -34.92 11.18 1.03
C TRP A 424 -34.20 9.88 0.66
N LEU A 425 -34.44 8.78 1.37
CA LEU A 425 -33.72 7.52 1.17
C LEU A 425 -34.61 6.36 0.66
N SER A 426 -35.92 6.56 0.55
CA SER A 426 -36.88 5.52 0.10
C SER A 426 -36.92 5.32 -1.42
N ASP A 427 -36.42 6.28 -2.21
CA ASP A 427 -36.30 6.21 -3.66
C ASP A 427 -35.06 7.00 -4.13
N GLY A 428 -34.63 6.81 -5.38
CA GLY A 428 -33.59 7.65 -6.01
C GLY A 428 -32.16 7.27 -5.64
N VAL A 429 -31.84 5.98 -5.66
CA VAL A 429 -30.51 5.45 -5.32
C VAL A 429 -29.65 5.18 -6.56
N TYR A 430 -28.39 5.61 -6.51
CA TYR A 430 -27.32 5.15 -7.40
C TYR A 430 -26.46 4.10 -6.68
N ILE A 431 -26.15 3.00 -7.38
CA ILE A 431 -25.43 1.86 -6.82
C ILE A 431 -24.19 1.58 -7.66
N LEU A 432 -23.01 1.54 -7.03
CA LEU A 432 -21.74 1.25 -7.68
C LEU A 432 -21.04 0.07 -7.00
N GLU A 433 -20.72 -0.95 -7.77
CA GLU A 433 -19.93 -2.11 -7.34
C GLU A 433 -18.48 -2.00 -7.84
N VAL A 434 -17.52 -2.32 -6.97
CA VAL A 434 -16.09 -2.42 -7.28
C VAL A 434 -15.59 -3.83 -7.00
N HIS A 435 -14.97 -4.46 -7.98
CA HIS A 435 -14.47 -5.84 -7.90
C HIS A 435 -12.93 -5.92 -8.08
N PRO A 436 -12.22 -6.81 -7.36
CA PRO A 436 -10.77 -7.01 -7.46
C PRO A 436 -10.20 -7.27 -8.87
N TYR A 437 -8.97 -6.81 -9.10
CA TYR A 437 -8.17 -6.96 -10.32
C TYR A 437 -6.80 -7.60 -9.98
N PRO A 438 -6.31 -8.61 -10.74
CA PRO A 438 -5.10 -9.40 -10.39
C PRO A 438 -3.74 -8.68 -10.47
N GLU A 439 -2.71 -9.20 -9.76
CA GLU A 439 -1.50 -8.48 -9.31
C GLU A 439 -0.26 -8.33 -10.24
N LEU A 440 0.55 -7.25 -10.00
CA LEU A 440 1.96 -6.98 -10.42
C LEU A 440 2.67 -5.99 -9.42
N LYS A 441 3.99 -6.10 -9.10
CA LYS A 441 4.74 -5.31 -8.04
C LYS A 441 6.28 -5.16 -8.25
N ALA A 442 6.94 -4.07 -7.77
CA ALA A 442 8.41 -3.92 -7.49
C ALA A 442 8.85 -2.61 -6.72
N ILE A 443 10.08 -2.59 -6.11
CA ILE A 443 11.06 -1.49 -5.65
C ILE A 443 10.98 -0.62 -4.32
N PRO A 444 12.13 -0.11 -3.73
CA PRO A 444 12.31 0.66 -2.41
C PRO A 444 13.25 1.96 -2.51
N SER A 445 13.87 2.71 -1.53
CA SER A 445 13.81 3.10 -0.06
C SER A 445 14.93 4.17 0.33
N ASP A 446 14.91 4.87 1.49
CA ASP A 446 15.68 6.10 1.90
C ASP A 446 16.35 6.13 3.34
N VAL A 447 17.54 6.76 3.50
CA VAL A 447 18.37 6.85 4.76
C VAL A 447 19.09 8.23 4.83
N ASP A 448 19.64 8.68 5.98
CA ASP A 448 20.68 9.75 5.99
C ASP A 448 21.94 9.25 5.28
N ARG A 449 21.99 9.54 3.98
CA ARG A 449 23.04 9.14 3.06
C ARG A 449 24.22 10.12 3.04
N SER A 450 24.16 11.21 3.82
CA SER A 450 25.18 12.26 3.78
C SER A 450 26.49 11.84 4.45
N LYS A 451 26.42 10.98 5.48
CA LYS A 451 27.56 10.48 6.25
C LYS A 451 27.27 9.06 6.73
N LEU A 452 28.23 8.16 6.58
CA LEU A 452 28.16 6.85 7.24
C LEU A 452 28.43 7.05 8.75
N PRO A 453 27.59 6.50 9.66
CA PRO A 453 27.90 6.49 11.08
C PRO A 453 29.13 5.61 11.35
N GLU A 454 29.95 5.99 12.34
CA GLU A 454 31.17 5.25 12.66
C GLU A 454 30.86 3.85 13.20
N ARG A 455 31.57 2.86 12.63
CA ARG A 455 31.37 1.44 12.92
C ARG A 455 32.16 1.03 14.16
N GLY A 456 31.46 0.51 15.16
CA GLY A 456 32.08 -0.14 16.33
C GLY A 456 32.93 -1.38 15.96
N PRO A 457 33.72 -1.89 16.92
CA PRO A 457 34.51 -3.11 16.72
C PRO A 457 33.62 -4.30 16.33
N ALA A 458 34.15 -5.22 15.53
CA ALA A 458 33.43 -6.44 15.19
C ALA A 458 33.17 -7.27 16.47
N PRO A 459 31.93 -7.73 16.73
CA PRO A 459 31.70 -8.73 17.76
C PRO A 459 32.33 -10.05 17.34
N GLU A 460 32.99 -10.75 18.28
CA GLU A 460 33.53 -12.08 18.05
C GLU A 460 32.38 -13.09 17.93
N ILE A 461 32.19 -13.65 16.74
CA ILE A 461 31.08 -14.59 16.46
C ILE A 461 31.44 -15.98 17.02
N LYS A 462 30.58 -16.50 17.89
CA LYS A 462 30.69 -17.87 18.41
C LYS A 462 29.57 -18.71 17.82
N PHE A 463 29.96 -19.64 16.95
CA PHE A 463 29.06 -20.62 16.37
C PHE A 463 28.79 -21.74 17.38
N PRO A 464 27.56 -22.28 17.45
CA PRO A 464 27.29 -23.51 18.19
C PRO A 464 27.96 -24.70 17.49
N ASP A 465 28.45 -25.67 18.27
CA ASP A 465 29.04 -26.89 17.72
C ASP A 465 28.00 -27.71 16.92
N LEU A 466 28.38 -28.13 15.71
CA LEU A 466 27.52 -28.94 14.84
C LEU A 466 27.55 -30.42 15.27
N GLN A 467 26.60 -30.79 16.10
CA GLN A 467 26.38 -32.17 16.51
C GLN A 467 25.87 -33.00 15.32
N LYS A 468 26.29 -34.27 15.24
CA LYS A 468 25.97 -35.18 14.12
C LYS A 468 25.58 -36.56 14.64
N ALA A 469 24.49 -37.10 14.11
CA ALA A 469 24.01 -38.44 14.44
C ALA A 469 23.40 -39.12 13.20
N GLN A 470 22.98 -40.37 13.36
CA GLN A 470 22.26 -41.11 12.34
C GLN A 470 21.18 -41.97 13.01
N LEU A 471 19.95 -41.93 12.49
CA LEU A 471 18.87 -42.80 12.94
C LEU A 471 19.09 -44.24 12.45
N LYS A 472 18.48 -45.22 13.11
CA LYS A 472 18.60 -46.66 12.75
C LYS A 472 18.19 -46.96 11.32
N ASN A 473 17.29 -46.17 10.73
CA ASN A 473 16.84 -46.29 9.34
C ASN A 473 17.84 -45.72 8.30
N GLY A 474 18.90 -45.06 8.75
CA GLY A 474 19.94 -44.45 7.92
C GLY A 474 19.83 -42.94 7.73
N LEU A 475 18.79 -42.27 8.25
CA LEU A 475 18.63 -40.81 8.16
C LEU A 475 19.73 -40.09 8.93
N LYS A 476 20.50 -39.24 8.24
CA LYS A 476 21.54 -38.41 8.86
C LYS A 476 20.91 -37.23 9.58
N ILE A 477 21.38 -36.93 10.79
CA ILE A 477 20.96 -35.78 11.59
C ILE A 477 22.15 -34.83 11.75
N ILE A 478 21.91 -33.53 11.54
CA ILE A 478 22.84 -32.44 11.89
C ILE A 478 22.08 -31.49 12.81
N LEU A 479 22.64 -31.15 13.98
CA LEU A 479 21.97 -30.32 14.97
C LEU A 479 22.87 -29.19 15.47
N ALA A 480 22.29 -28.00 15.62
CA ALA A 480 22.92 -26.82 16.20
C ALA A 480 22.05 -26.25 17.33
N GLU A 481 22.51 -26.37 18.58
CA GLU A 481 21.79 -25.93 19.77
C GLU A 481 21.74 -24.39 19.86
N ARG A 482 20.54 -23.82 20.06
CA ARG A 482 20.30 -22.38 20.23
C ARG A 482 19.11 -22.12 21.16
N HIS A 483 19.37 -22.06 22.47
CA HIS A 483 18.35 -21.86 23.52
C HIS A 483 17.90 -20.41 23.72
N SER A 484 18.11 -19.50 22.76
CA SER A 484 17.81 -18.07 22.92
C SER A 484 16.33 -17.70 22.82
N ILE A 485 15.55 -18.50 22.08
CA ILE A 485 14.08 -18.43 21.99
C ILE A 485 13.51 -19.86 21.93
N PRO A 486 12.30 -20.12 22.47
CA PRO A 486 11.71 -21.46 22.55
C PRO A 486 11.13 -21.93 21.20
N VAL A 487 11.97 -21.99 20.17
CA VAL A 487 11.64 -22.36 18.79
C VAL A 487 12.63 -23.41 18.32
N VAL A 488 12.16 -24.37 17.51
CA VAL A 488 13.01 -25.34 16.82
C VAL A 488 12.66 -25.35 15.33
N ASN A 489 13.68 -25.18 14.49
CA ASN A 489 13.59 -25.30 13.05
C ASN A 489 14.15 -26.67 12.61
N PHE A 490 13.51 -27.25 11.60
CA PHE A 490 13.86 -28.51 10.97
C PHE A 490 13.89 -28.30 9.46
N ASN A 491 14.85 -28.90 8.78
CA ASN A 491 14.92 -28.93 7.32
C ASN A 491 15.40 -30.32 6.86
N LEU A 492 14.49 -31.12 6.32
CA LEU A 492 14.81 -32.41 5.70
C LEU A 492 15.24 -32.14 4.27
N VAL A 493 16.52 -32.33 3.98
CA VAL A 493 17.11 -32.20 2.64
C VAL A 493 17.27 -33.58 2.02
N VAL A 494 16.60 -33.81 0.89
CA VAL A 494 16.59 -35.05 0.09
C VAL A 494 17.38 -34.81 -1.20
N ASP A 495 18.28 -35.71 -1.58
CA ASP A 495 19.08 -35.59 -2.82
C ASP A 495 18.25 -35.91 -4.08
N ALA A 496 17.36 -34.99 -4.45
CA ALA A 496 16.35 -35.16 -5.49
C ALA A 496 15.71 -33.84 -6.00
N GLY A 497 16.52 -32.90 -6.48
CA GLY A 497 16.05 -31.66 -7.13
C GLY A 497 15.67 -31.84 -8.61
N TYR A 498 15.63 -30.77 -9.39
CA TYR A 498 15.28 -30.77 -10.84
C TYR A 498 16.18 -31.68 -11.69
N SER A 499 17.40 -31.94 -11.24
CA SER A 499 18.32 -32.93 -11.83
C SER A 499 17.84 -34.38 -11.71
N ALA A 500 16.95 -34.68 -10.76
CA ALA A 500 16.30 -35.99 -10.63
C ALA A 500 15.22 -36.23 -11.71
N ASP A 501 14.67 -35.17 -12.32
CA ASP A 501 13.71 -35.29 -13.43
C ASP A 501 14.31 -35.90 -14.69
N GLN A 502 15.63 -36.11 -14.75
CA GLN A 502 16.27 -36.98 -15.75
C GLN A 502 15.67 -38.40 -15.78
N PHE A 503 15.08 -38.86 -14.67
CA PHE A 503 14.43 -40.17 -14.55
C PHE A 503 12.89 -40.10 -14.55
N ALA A 504 12.33 -38.92 -14.86
CA ALA A 504 10.90 -38.64 -14.87
C ALA A 504 10.54 -37.76 -16.07
N LEU A 505 9.43 -37.02 -15.99
CA LEU A 505 9.13 -35.93 -16.89
C LEU A 505 9.66 -34.62 -16.26
N PRO A 506 10.29 -33.71 -17.01
CA PRO A 506 10.67 -32.40 -16.48
C PRO A 506 9.46 -31.71 -15.84
N GLY A 507 9.61 -31.29 -14.59
CA GLY A 507 8.54 -30.73 -13.75
C GLY A 507 8.01 -31.68 -12.67
N THR A 508 8.34 -32.98 -12.71
CA THR A 508 7.84 -33.97 -11.74
C THR A 508 8.33 -33.69 -10.33
N SER A 509 9.63 -33.44 -10.12
CA SER A 509 10.23 -33.13 -8.82
C SER A 509 9.49 -32.00 -8.10
N LYS A 510 9.44 -30.83 -8.73
CA LYS A 510 8.77 -29.63 -8.23
C LYS A 510 7.29 -29.87 -7.92
N LEU A 511 6.54 -30.45 -8.86
CA LEU A 511 5.10 -30.70 -8.66
C LEU A 511 4.84 -31.78 -7.58
N THR A 512 5.79 -32.69 -7.34
CA THR A 512 5.71 -33.63 -6.21
C THR A 512 5.84 -32.89 -4.86
N MET A 513 6.71 -31.88 -4.79
CA MET A 513 6.91 -31.08 -3.59
C MET A 513 5.75 -30.10 -3.34
N GLU A 514 5.23 -29.46 -4.39
CA GLU A 514 4.02 -28.63 -4.35
C GLU A 514 2.77 -29.42 -3.89
N MET A 515 2.79 -30.75 -3.95
CA MET A 515 1.69 -31.65 -3.55
C MET A 515 1.87 -32.32 -2.18
N ILE A 516 3.01 -32.18 -1.50
CA ILE A 516 3.37 -33.07 -0.37
C ILE A 516 2.54 -32.79 0.90
N ASP A 517 2.13 -31.53 1.08
CA ASP A 517 1.32 -31.03 2.20
C ASP A 517 -0.13 -30.69 1.81
N GLU A 518 -0.53 -30.92 0.55
CA GLU A 518 -1.93 -30.83 0.10
C GLU A 518 -2.81 -31.95 0.71
N GLY A 519 -2.21 -32.96 1.32
CA GLY A 519 -2.91 -33.92 2.17
C GLY A 519 -2.09 -35.15 2.52
N THR A 520 -2.39 -35.76 3.67
CA THR A 520 -1.85 -37.06 4.08
C THR A 520 -2.93 -38.14 4.10
N LYS A 521 -2.62 -39.32 4.64
CA LYS A 521 -3.60 -40.37 4.97
C LYS A 521 -4.46 -40.03 6.19
N LYS A 522 -4.06 -39.06 7.02
CA LYS A 522 -4.75 -38.64 8.25
C LYS A 522 -5.49 -37.30 8.09
N ARG A 523 -4.96 -36.37 7.27
CA ARG A 523 -5.33 -34.95 7.24
C ARG A 523 -5.49 -34.43 5.82
N THR A 524 -6.38 -33.47 5.60
CA THR A 524 -6.45 -32.64 4.38
C THR A 524 -5.48 -31.44 4.47
N ALA A 525 -5.19 -30.77 3.35
CA ALA A 525 -4.46 -29.49 3.32
C ALA A 525 -4.96 -28.49 4.37
N LEU A 526 -6.29 -28.33 4.47
CA LEU A 526 -6.92 -27.41 5.40
C LEU A 526 -6.69 -27.80 6.86
N GLN A 527 -6.72 -29.10 7.19
CA GLN A 527 -6.42 -29.58 8.54
C GLN A 527 -4.94 -29.43 8.89
N ILE A 528 -4.03 -29.66 7.94
CA ILE A 528 -2.59 -29.41 8.13
C ILE A 528 -2.37 -27.91 8.44
N SER A 529 -2.98 -27.02 7.65
CA SER A 529 -2.90 -25.57 7.86
C SER A 529 -3.53 -25.10 9.18
N GLU A 530 -4.69 -25.64 9.56
CA GLU A 530 -5.40 -25.30 10.81
C GLU A 530 -4.64 -25.81 12.04
N GLU A 531 -4.21 -27.08 12.06
CA GLU A 531 -3.44 -27.65 13.16
C GLU A 531 -2.11 -26.91 13.35
N LEU A 532 -1.35 -26.64 12.27
CA LEU A 532 -0.10 -25.85 12.36
C LEU A 532 -0.36 -24.44 12.90
N SER A 533 -1.41 -23.78 12.44
CA SER A 533 -1.81 -22.44 12.93
C SER A 533 -2.14 -22.44 14.43
N LEU A 534 -2.87 -23.46 14.92
CA LEU A 534 -3.20 -23.62 16.34
C LEU A 534 -1.98 -23.97 17.22
N LEU A 535 -0.95 -24.60 16.63
CA LEU A 535 0.31 -24.93 17.31
C LEU A 535 1.32 -23.78 17.27
N GLY A 536 1.05 -22.70 16.54
CA GLY A 536 2.02 -21.63 16.28
C GLY A 536 3.20 -22.08 15.42
N ALA A 537 3.01 -23.14 14.62
CA ALA A 537 4.00 -23.75 13.76
C ALA A 537 3.82 -23.33 12.29
N SER A 538 4.87 -23.50 11.49
CA SER A 538 4.81 -23.32 10.03
C SER A 538 5.60 -24.43 9.34
N LEU A 539 5.04 -24.96 8.25
CA LEU A 539 5.61 -26.01 7.40
C LEU A 539 5.79 -25.45 5.98
N GLY A 540 6.73 -26.00 5.21
CA GLY A 540 6.87 -25.71 3.80
C GLY A 540 7.71 -26.75 3.06
N SER A 541 7.62 -26.73 1.73
CA SER A 541 8.24 -27.71 0.83
C SER A 541 8.89 -27.03 -0.38
N GLY A 542 9.72 -27.75 -1.12
CA GLY A 542 10.23 -27.28 -2.42
C GLY A 542 11.36 -28.11 -2.99
N SER A 543 11.89 -27.67 -4.13
CA SER A 543 13.06 -28.25 -4.80
C SER A 543 13.95 -27.15 -5.37
N ASP A 544 15.24 -27.44 -5.49
CA ASP A 544 16.19 -26.68 -6.30
C ASP A 544 16.81 -27.56 -7.40
N LEU A 545 17.97 -27.18 -7.94
CA LEU A 545 18.66 -27.94 -8.97
C LEU A 545 19.05 -29.36 -8.53
N ASP A 546 19.47 -29.55 -7.28
CA ASP A 546 20.07 -30.81 -6.79
C ASP A 546 19.26 -31.49 -5.68
N VAL A 547 18.55 -30.74 -4.83
CA VAL A 547 17.79 -31.27 -3.69
C VAL A 547 16.30 -30.94 -3.72
N SER A 548 15.52 -31.75 -3.01
CA SER A 548 14.15 -31.41 -2.57
C SER A 548 14.15 -31.30 -1.05
N TYR A 549 13.33 -30.43 -0.49
CA TYR A 549 13.33 -30.14 0.95
C TYR A 549 11.92 -30.06 1.57
N VAL A 550 11.83 -30.36 2.86
CA VAL A 550 10.63 -30.14 3.68
C VAL A 550 11.07 -29.50 5.01
N SER A 551 10.57 -28.31 5.31
CA SER A 551 10.91 -27.53 6.49
C SER A 551 9.76 -27.43 7.50
N LEU A 552 10.10 -27.34 8.79
CA LEU A 552 9.17 -27.06 9.88
C LEU A 552 9.82 -26.05 10.83
N SER A 553 9.08 -25.04 11.27
CA SER A 553 9.42 -24.15 12.38
C SER A 553 8.33 -24.30 13.44
N ALA A 554 8.66 -24.82 14.62
CA ALA A 554 7.71 -25.13 15.68
C ALA A 554 8.10 -24.51 17.04
N LEU A 555 7.11 -24.21 17.88
CA LEU A 555 7.34 -23.79 19.25
C LEU A 555 7.76 -24.99 20.11
N LYS A 556 8.74 -24.80 21.00
CA LYS A 556 9.30 -25.84 21.89
C LYS A 556 8.23 -26.58 22.69
N ASN A 557 7.25 -25.85 23.22
CA ASN A 557 6.14 -26.40 24.01
C ASN A 557 5.04 -27.08 23.17
N LYS A 558 5.17 -27.08 21.84
CA LYS A 558 4.28 -27.71 20.84
C LYS A 558 5.03 -28.62 19.86
N LEU A 559 6.23 -29.04 20.26
CA LEU A 559 7.17 -29.74 19.40
C LEU A 559 6.67 -31.15 19.00
N ASP A 560 6.09 -31.91 19.93
CA ASP A 560 5.65 -33.28 19.65
C ASP A 560 4.41 -33.33 18.75
N GLU A 561 3.45 -32.42 18.91
CA GLU A 561 2.30 -32.30 18.00
C GLU A 561 2.74 -31.85 16.60
N SER A 562 3.64 -30.86 16.52
CA SER A 562 4.16 -30.36 15.25
C SER A 562 4.96 -31.40 14.47
N LEU A 563 5.71 -32.26 15.18
CA LEU A 563 6.50 -33.33 14.58
C LEU A 563 5.65 -34.51 14.07
N ASP A 564 4.47 -34.80 14.63
CA ASP A 564 3.54 -35.78 14.02
C ASP A 564 3.04 -35.29 12.66
N ILE A 565 2.69 -34.00 12.53
CA ILE A 565 2.26 -33.41 11.25
C ILE A 565 3.39 -33.50 10.23
N TYR A 566 4.59 -33.06 10.61
CA TYR A 566 5.77 -33.03 9.74
C TYR A 566 6.18 -34.44 9.26
N ALA A 567 6.24 -35.43 10.16
CA ALA A 567 6.54 -36.80 9.79
C ALA A 567 5.42 -37.42 8.91
N ASP A 568 4.15 -37.10 9.17
CA ASP A 568 3.04 -37.61 8.37
C ASP A 568 3.00 -37.00 6.95
N VAL A 569 3.37 -35.73 6.80
CA VAL A 569 3.59 -35.07 5.49
C VAL A 569 4.75 -35.71 4.73
N ILE A 570 5.88 -35.97 5.38
CA ILE A 570 7.05 -36.59 4.73
C ILE A 570 6.77 -38.05 4.31
N LEU A 571 6.03 -38.82 5.12
CA LEU A 571 5.92 -40.28 4.98
C LEU A 571 4.59 -40.77 4.39
N ASN A 572 3.49 -40.01 4.55
CA ASN A 572 2.14 -40.41 4.17
C ASN A 572 1.39 -39.42 3.25
N PRO A 573 2.04 -38.66 2.33
CA PRO A 573 1.31 -37.79 1.42
C PRO A 573 0.31 -38.60 0.57
N SER A 574 -0.93 -38.12 0.46
CA SER A 574 -2.02 -38.81 -0.26
C SER A 574 -2.19 -38.33 -1.71
N PHE A 575 -1.54 -37.22 -2.06
CA PHE A 575 -1.58 -36.57 -3.37
C PHE A 575 -3.02 -36.43 -3.90
N PRO A 576 -3.92 -35.63 -3.30
CA PRO A 576 -5.33 -35.59 -3.69
C PRO A 576 -5.54 -35.28 -5.19
N GLU A 577 -6.54 -35.90 -5.82
CA GLU A 577 -6.74 -35.80 -7.27
C GLU A 577 -7.15 -34.39 -7.71
N GLU A 578 -8.01 -33.73 -6.94
CA GLU A 578 -8.51 -32.39 -7.25
C GLU A 578 -7.38 -31.35 -7.13
N ASP A 579 -6.55 -31.48 -6.09
CA ASP A 579 -5.40 -30.61 -5.85
C ASP A 579 -4.25 -30.85 -6.84
N PHE A 580 -4.03 -32.10 -7.26
CA PHE A 580 -3.12 -32.41 -8.37
C PHE A 580 -3.55 -31.72 -9.67
N ASN A 581 -4.83 -31.80 -10.02
CA ASN A 581 -5.34 -31.16 -11.24
C ASN A 581 -5.32 -29.62 -11.12
N ARG A 582 -5.59 -29.05 -9.93
CA ARG A 582 -5.43 -27.63 -9.61
C ARG A 582 -3.98 -27.17 -9.79
N LEU A 583 -3.02 -27.82 -9.14
CA LEU A 583 -1.61 -27.43 -9.20
C LEU A 583 -1.03 -27.62 -10.59
N LYS A 584 -1.30 -28.76 -11.26
CA LYS A 584 -0.93 -28.99 -12.67
C LYS A 584 -1.42 -27.87 -13.61
N ALA A 585 -2.65 -27.38 -13.41
CA ALA A 585 -3.16 -26.23 -14.18
C ALA A 585 -2.43 -24.91 -13.83
N GLN A 586 -2.12 -24.68 -12.56
CA GLN A 586 -1.34 -23.53 -12.11
C GLN A 586 0.11 -23.56 -12.64
N THR A 587 0.77 -24.72 -12.66
CA THR A 587 2.11 -24.93 -13.25
C THR A 587 2.09 -24.64 -14.75
N LEU A 588 1.07 -25.10 -15.49
CA LEU A 588 0.94 -24.78 -16.93
C LEU A 588 0.77 -23.28 -17.18
N ALA A 589 -0.06 -22.60 -16.37
CA ALA A 589 -0.19 -21.15 -16.44
C ALA A 589 1.11 -20.43 -16.03
N ALA A 590 1.89 -20.98 -15.09
CA ALA A 590 3.20 -20.46 -14.72
C ALA A 590 4.21 -20.58 -15.87
N ILE A 591 4.32 -21.74 -16.53
CA ILE A 591 5.21 -21.94 -17.71
C ILE A 591 4.84 -20.97 -18.85
N GLN A 592 3.55 -20.70 -19.06
CA GLN A 592 3.12 -19.70 -20.05
C GLN A 592 3.60 -18.29 -19.69
N ARG A 593 3.53 -17.89 -18.41
CA ARG A 593 4.12 -16.62 -17.91
C ARG A 593 5.64 -16.61 -18.03
N GLU A 594 6.32 -17.72 -17.71
CA GLU A 594 7.77 -17.86 -17.84
C GLU A 594 8.23 -17.64 -19.29
N LYS A 595 7.51 -18.20 -20.26
CA LYS A 595 7.84 -18.10 -21.69
C LYS A 595 7.73 -16.70 -22.29
N VAL A 596 7.03 -15.76 -21.63
CA VAL A 596 6.84 -14.37 -22.11
C VAL A 596 7.53 -13.32 -21.23
N THR A 597 8.14 -13.76 -20.12
CA THR A 597 8.92 -12.92 -19.19
C THR A 597 10.41 -13.06 -19.52
N PRO A 598 11.15 -11.98 -19.84
CA PRO A 598 12.50 -12.10 -20.40
C PRO A 598 13.48 -12.98 -19.60
N THR A 599 13.58 -12.80 -18.29
CA THR A 599 14.57 -13.52 -17.46
C THR A 599 14.29 -15.02 -17.38
N SER A 600 13.03 -15.42 -17.19
CA SER A 600 12.65 -16.84 -17.16
C SER A 600 12.68 -17.48 -18.54
N MET A 601 12.40 -16.73 -19.62
CA MET A 601 12.65 -17.20 -20.99
C MET A 601 14.12 -17.59 -21.18
N ALA A 602 15.07 -16.78 -20.69
CA ALA A 602 16.49 -17.11 -20.70
C ALA A 602 16.81 -18.35 -19.83
N LEU A 603 16.38 -18.39 -18.56
CA LEU A 603 16.63 -19.50 -17.63
C LEU A 603 16.02 -20.86 -18.07
N ARG A 604 15.10 -20.87 -19.04
CA ARG A 604 14.57 -22.09 -19.66
C ARG A 604 15.35 -22.60 -20.86
N VAL A 605 16.17 -21.76 -21.49
CA VAL A 605 16.90 -22.05 -22.74
C VAL A 605 18.41 -22.13 -22.51
N PHE A 606 18.94 -21.25 -21.67
CA PHE A 606 20.34 -21.17 -21.28
C PHE A 606 20.93 -22.48 -20.67
N PRO A 607 20.21 -23.27 -19.83
CA PRO A 607 20.75 -24.51 -19.26
C PRO A 607 21.10 -25.52 -20.35
N LYS A 608 20.16 -25.73 -21.28
CA LYS A 608 20.33 -26.59 -22.46
C LYS A 608 21.40 -26.08 -23.43
N ILE A 609 21.64 -24.77 -23.50
CA ILE A 609 22.76 -24.19 -24.27
C ILE A 609 24.10 -24.45 -23.58
N LEU A 610 24.17 -24.40 -22.25
CA LEU A 610 25.38 -24.63 -21.46
C LEU A 610 25.75 -26.12 -21.39
N TYR A 611 24.82 -26.98 -20.96
CA TYR A 611 25.07 -28.39 -20.63
C TYR A 611 24.66 -29.40 -21.72
N GLY A 612 23.84 -28.98 -22.71
CA GLY A 612 23.25 -29.87 -23.71
C GLY A 612 21.99 -30.60 -23.24
N GLU A 613 21.43 -31.45 -24.10
CA GLU A 613 20.10 -32.06 -23.90
C GLU A 613 20.05 -33.24 -22.92
N ASN A 614 21.17 -33.97 -22.77
CA ASN A 614 21.23 -35.24 -22.02
C ASN A 614 21.88 -35.12 -20.63
N HIS A 615 22.13 -33.89 -20.17
CA HIS A 615 22.73 -33.59 -18.87
C HIS A 615 21.64 -33.26 -17.85
N ALA A 616 21.82 -33.65 -16.59
CA ALA A 616 20.78 -33.45 -15.57
C ALA A 616 20.52 -31.95 -15.27
N TYR A 617 21.52 -31.09 -15.45
CA TYR A 617 21.39 -29.63 -15.35
C TYR A 617 20.99 -28.96 -16.69
N GLY A 618 20.77 -29.74 -17.77
CA GLY A 618 20.20 -29.25 -19.02
C GLY A 618 18.70 -28.97 -18.96
N ASN A 619 18.02 -29.43 -17.90
CA ASN A 619 16.63 -29.08 -17.60
C ASN A 619 16.45 -27.56 -17.36
N PRO A 620 15.25 -27.00 -17.59
CA PRO A 620 14.94 -25.61 -17.26
C PRO A 620 15.23 -25.29 -15.78
N MET A 621 16.04 -24.25 -15.51
CA MET A 621 16.44 -23.86 -14.15
C MET A 621 15.26 -23.38 -13.27
N THR A 622 14.09 -23.15 -13.87
CA THR A 622 12.84 -22.81 -13.17
C THR A 622 12.15 -24.02 -12.52
N GLY A 623 12.61 -25.24 -12.82
CA GLY A 623 12.10 -26.49 -12.24
C GLY A 623 10.69 -26.90 -12.68
N SER A 624 9.96 -26.03 -13.36
CA SER A 624 8.59 -26.27 -13.84
C SER A 624 8.53 -27.19 -15.06
N GLY A 625 9.66 -27.62 -15.61
CA GLY A 625 9.69 -28.46 -16.80
C GLY A 625 9.20 -27.72 -18.05
N THR A 626 8.34 -28.34 -18.84
CA THR A 626 7.81 -27.81 -20.11
C THR A 626 6.29 -27.99 -20.19
N GLU A 627 5.62 -27.21 -21.04
CA GLU A 627 4.19 -27.43 -21.29
C GLU A 627 3.87 -28.84 -21.79
N GLU A 628 4.76 -29.46 -22.57
CA GLU A 628 4.56 -30.81 -23.09
C GLU A 628 4.73 -31.86 -22.00
N SER A 629 5.78 -31.75 -21.17
CA SER A 629 6.01 -32.66 -20.07
C SER A 629 4.93 -32.54 -19.00
N VAL A 630 4.60 -31.33 -18.54
CA VAL A 630 3.58 -31.12 -17.50
C VAL A 630 2.17 -31.51 -17.97
N LYS A 631 1.81 -31.33 -19.26
CA LYS A 631 0.54 -31.89 -19.79
C LYS A 631 0.50 -33.42 -19.67
N LYS A 632 1.64 -34.11 -19.83
CA LYS A 632 1.78 -35.57 -19.76
C LYS A 632 1.91 -36.14 -18.34
N ILE A 633 2.49 -35.40 -17.38
CA ILE A 633 2.63 -35.85 -15.97
C ILE A 633 1.27 -36.31 -15.42
N THR A 634 1.24 -37.47 -14.77
CA THR A 634 0.08 -37.93 -13.98
C THR A 634 0.37 -37.86 -12.48
N ARG A 635 -0.65 -38.09 -11.66
CA ARG A 635 -0.51 -38.20 -10.20
C ARG A 635 0.42 -39.35 -9.80
N GLU A 636 0.36 -40.46 -10.54
CA GLU A 636 1.20 -41.64 -10.33
C GLU A 636 2.68 -41.33 -10.55
N ASP A 637 3.04 -40.41 -11.45
CA ASP A 637 4.43 -39.96 -11.61
C ASP A 637 4.97 -39.28 -10.34
N LEU A 638 4.13 -38.50 -9.64
CA LEU A 638 4.51 -37.82 -8.40
C LEU A 638 4.65 -38.81 -7.24
N ILE A 639 3.67 -39.72 -7.11
CA ILE A 639 3.71 -40.83 -6.15
C ILE A 639 4.98 -41.68 -6.39
N LYS A 640 5.30 -41.97 -7.65
CA LYS A 640 6.51 -42.70 -8.05
C LYS A 640 7.80 -41.91 -7.77
N PHE A 641 7.80 -40.59 -7.96
CA PHE A 641 8.95 -39.75 -7.63
C PHE A 641 9.23 -39.78 -6.13
N HIS A 642 8.22 -39.54 -5.29
CA HIS A 642 8.31 -39.67 -3.82
C HIS A 642 8.80 -41.08 -3.43
N GLN A 643 8.14 -42.13 -3.93
CA GLN A 643 8.54 -43.52 -3.67
C GLN A 643 9.95 -43.88 -4.16
N THR A 644 10.50 -43.17 -5.15
CA THR A 644 11.88 -43.38 -5.63
C THR A 644 12.87 -42.66 -4.72
N TRP A 645 12.67 -41.36 -4.49
CA TRP A 645 13.70 -40.47 -3.97
C TRP A 645 13.63 -40.21 -2.45
N PHE A 646 12.44 -40.27 -1.85
CA PHE A 646 12.27 -40.08 -0.41
C PHE A 646 12.71 -41.35 0.34
N LYS A 647 14.01 -41.40 0.64
CA LYS A 647 14.67 -42.45 1.43
C LYS A 647 15.49 -41.83 2.57
N PRO A 648 15.51 -42.44 3.77
CA PRO A 648 16.32 -41.94 4.88
C PRO A 648 17.81 -41.90 4.51
N ASN A 649 18.33 -42.94 3.84
CA ASN A 649 19.72 -42.99 3.36
C ASN A 649 20.04 -42.00 2.22
N ASN A 650 19.04 -41.39 1.59
CA ASN A 650 19.18 -40.34 0.57
C ASN A 650 18.94 -38.92 1.13
N SER A 651 18.79 -38.79 2.45
CA SER A 651 18.34 -37.57 3.11
C SER A 651 19.23 -37.17 4.29
N THR A 652 19.17 -35.89 4.67
CA THR A 652 19.77 -35.34 5.89
C THR A 652 18.78 -34.37 6.52
N LEU A 653 18.47 -34.56 7.80
CA LEU A 653 17.62 -33.65 8.58
C LEU A 653 18.53 -32.70 9.38
N VAL A 654 18.47 -31.42 9.04
CA VAL A 654 19.14 -30.34 9.76
C VAL A 654 18.17 -29.77 10.80
N ILE A 655 18.67 -29.50 12.01
CA ILE A 655 17.89 -29.08 13.18
C ILE A 655 18.58 -27.89 13.85
N VAL A 656 17.86 -26.79 14.09
CA VAL A 656 18.43 -25.58 14.72
C VAL A 656 17.43 -24.99 15.72
N GLY A 657 17.83 -24.81 16.98
CA GLY A 657 16.99 -24.16 17.99
C GLY A 657 17.10 -24.73 19.40
N ASP A 658 16.05 -24.53 20.18
CA ASP A 658 15.95 -24.91 21.59
C ASP A 658 15.67 -26.41 21.78
N VAL A 659 16.60 -27.28 21.38
CA VAL A 659 16.50 -28.73 21.62
C VAL A 659 17.88 -29.39 21.63
N THR A 660 18.11 -30.32 22.55
CA THR A 660 19.35 -31.12 22.59
C THR A 660 19.22 -32.38 21.75
N LEU A 661 20.36 -32.95 21.35
CA LEU A 661 20.39 -34.18 20.56
C LEU A 661 19.72 -35.38 21.29
N ASP A 662 19.96 -35.52 22.59
CA ASP A 662 19.37 -36.57 23.43
C ASP A 662 17.85 -36.46 23.56
N GLU A 663 17.28 -35.25 23.48
CA GLU A 663 15.82 -35.03 23.54
C GLU A 663 15.15 -35.35 22.20
N ILE A 664 15.78 -34.98 21.08
CA ILE A 664 15.16 -35.08 19.76
C ILE A 664 15.32 -36.46 19.11
N LEU A 665 16.44 -37.17 19.34
CA LEU A 665 16.69 -38.47 18.72
C LEU A 665 15.59 -39.51 19.05
N PRO A 666 15.12 -39.69 20.31
CA PRO A 666 14.05 -40.65 20.61
C PRO A 666 12.71 -40.30 19.95
N LYS A 667 12.42 -39.00 19.77
CA LYS A 667 11.21 -38.50 19.09
C LYS A 667 11.28 -38.83 17.60
N LEU A 668 12.40 -38.54 16.95
CA LEU A 668 12.63 -38.80 15.53
C LEU A 668 12.70 -40.30 15.20
N GLU A 669 13.38 -41.09 16.03
CA GLU A 669 13.38 -42.56 15.93
C GLU A 669 11.95 -43.11 15.91
N LYS A 670 11.11 -42.70 16.86
CA LYS A 670 9.71 -43.14 16.95
C LYS A 670 8.87 -42.74 15.72
N LEU A 671 9.08 -41.53 15.19
CA LEU A 671 8.30 -41.00 14.07
C LEU A 671 8.74 -41.54 12.70
N PHE A 672 10.03 -41.82 12.53
CA PHE A 672 10.62 -42.26 11.26
C PHE A 672 10.97 -43.76 11.20
N ASP A 673 10.68 -44.56 12.23
CA ASP A 673 10.88 -46.03 12.28
C ASP A 673 10.31 -46.76 11.04
N GLY A 674 9.12 -46.35 10.58
CA GLY A 674 8.48 -46.91 9.39
C GLY A 674 9.14 -46.54 8.05
N TRP A 675 10.04 -45.56 8.01
CA TRP A 675 10.67 -45.07 6.79
C TRP A 675 11.87 -45.96 6.41
N LYS A 676 11.74 -46.73 5.33
CA LYS A 676 12.75 -47.73 4.95
C LYS A 676 13.78 -47.17 3.97
N PRO A 677 15.08 -47.50 4.14
CA PRO A 677 16.11 -47.18 3.16
C PRO A 677 15.89 -47.90 1.82
N GLY A 678 16.52 -47.40 0.76
CA GLY A 678 16.44 -47.98 -0.57
C GLY A 678 17.44 -47.38 -1.56
N ASN A 679 17.53 -48.02 -2.73
CA ASN A 679 18.37 -47.56 -3.83
C ASN A 679 17.72 -46.37 -4.55
N VAL A 680 18.53 -45.40 -4.99
CA VAL A 680 18.11 -44.25 -5.80
C VAL A 680 18.89 -44.21 -7.13
N PRO A 681 18.34 -43.62 -8.21
CA PRO A 681 19.07 -43.41 -9.46
C PRO A 681 20.28 -42.47 -9.31
N VAL A 682 21.29 -42.61 -10.18
CA VAL A 682 22.48 -41.75 -10.20
C VAL A 682 22.37 -40.73 -11.33
N LYS A 683 22.28 -39.44 -10.96
CA LYS A 683 22.10 -38.29 -11.87
C LYS A 683 23.35 -38.03 -12.73
N ASN A 684 23.17 -37.74 -14.02
CA ASN A 684 24.26 -37.35 -14.92
C ASN A 684 24.66 -35.88 -14.69
N ILE A 685 25.64 -35.68 -13.81
CA ILE A 685 26.26 -34.38 -13.51
C ILE A 685 27.72 -34.29 -14.00
N SER A 686 28.03 -35.01 -15.10
CA SER A 686 29.37 -35.06 -15.69
C SER A 686 29.86 -33.69 -16.18
N GLU A 687 31.18 -33.49 -16.22
CA GLU A 687 31.78 -32.24 -16.70
C GLU A 687 31.46 -31.95 -18.18
N VAL A 688 31.32 -30.66 -18.49
CA VAL A 688 31.01 -30.14 -19.82
C VAL A 688 32.10 -29.14 -20.24
N SER A 689 32.69 -29.36 -21.42
CA SER A 689 33.77 -28.51 -21.93
C SER A 689 33.33 -27.07 -22.21
N HIS A 690 34.19 -26.10 -21.90
CA HIS A 690 34.00 -24.71 -22.32
C HIS A 690 33.96 -24.60 -23.86
N LYS A 691 33.14 -23.68 -24.37
CA LYS A 691 33.10 -23.34 -25.80
C LYS A 691 34.23 -22.37 -26.13
N GLU A 692 35.00 -22.69 -27.17
CA GLU A 692 36.16 -21.89 -27.61
C GLU A 692 35.78 -20.47 -28.09
N ASN A 693 34.55 -20.30 -28.61
CA ASN A 693 34.08 -19.07 -29.21
C ASN A 693 32.78 -18.59 -28.54
N SER A 694 32.66 -17.28 -28.34
CA SER A 694 31.42 -16.65 -27.87
C SER A 694 30.33 -16.75 -28.94
N VAL A 695 29.16 -17.30 -28.58
CA VAL A 695 28.00 -17.42 -29.47
C VAL A 695 26.88 -16.51 -28.95
N VAL A 696 26.30 -15.70 -29.83
CA VAL A 696 25.16 -14.83 -29.51
C VAL A 696 23.87 -15.52 -29.97
N TYR A 697 22.93 -15.69 -29.04
CA TYR A 697 21.57 -16.14 -29.33
C TYR A 697 20.62 -14.96 -29.16
N ILE A 698 19.78 -14.69 -30.16
CA ILE A 698 18.76 -13.64 -30.11
C ILE A 698 17.40 -14.30 -29.90
N LEU A 699 16.70 -13.90 -28.84
CA LEU A 699 15.33 -14.30 -28.57
C LEU A 699 14.45 -13.06 -28.80
N ASP A 700 13.72 -13.03 -29.91
CA ASP A 700 12.88 -11.88 -30.28
C ASP A 700 11.65 -11.77 -29.37
N ARG A 701 11.29 -10.53 -29.01
CA ARG A 701 10.16 -10.17 -28.17
C ARG A 701 9.68 -8.76 -28.53
N PRO A 702 8.92 -8.59 -29.63
CA PRO A 702 8.45 -7.28 -30.10
C PRO A 702 7.70 -6.50 -29.01
N GLY A 703 7.82 -5.17 -29.04
CA GLY A 703 7.22 -4.28 -28.02
C GLY A 703 7.96 -4.23 -26.69
N SER A 704 9.13 -4.86 -26.55
CA SER A 704 9.96 -4.73 -25.34
C SER A 704 10.65 -3.37 -25.28
N LEU A 705 10.37 -2.60 -24.22
CA LEU A 705 10.96 -1.28 -23.96
C LEU A 705 12.46 -1.31 -23.61
N GLN A 706 12.99 -2.49 -23.29
CA GLN A 706 14.39 -2.78 -22.98
C GLN A 706 14.78 -4.13 -23.57
N SER A 707 16.08 -4.34 -23.76
CA SER A 707 16.67 -5.61 -24.17
C SER A 707 17.37 -6.29 -22.99
N LEU A 708 17.24 -7.61 -22.86
CA LEU A 708 17.91 -8.41 -21.83
C LEU A 708 19.12 -9.14 -22.42
N ILE A 709 20.29 -8.93 -21.82
CA ILE A 709 21.51 -9.68 -22.14
C ILE A 709 21.65 -10.81 -21.11
N PHE A 710 21.97 -12.01 -21.59
CA PHE A 710 22.47 -13.14 -20.80
C PHE A 710 23.78 -13.62 -21.44
N ALA A 711 24.87 -13.57 -20.67
CA ALA A 711 26.18 -14.10 -21.03
C ALA A 711 26.67 -15.03 -19.90
N GLY A 712 27.59 -15.94 -20.19
CA GLY A 712 28.06 -16.87 -19.17
C GLY A 712 28.70 -18.13 -19.74
N HIS A 713 29.21 -18.95 -18.83
CA HIS A 713 29.82 -20.25 -19.11
C HIS A 713 29.73 -21.14 -17.87
N ILE A 714 30.35 -22.32 -17.93
CA ILE A 714 30.46 -23.23 -16.79
C ILE A 714 31.60 -22.80 -15.84
N ALA A 715 31.47 -23.11 -14.56
CA ALA A 715 32.42 -22.85 -13.48
C ALA A 715 32.53 -24.09 -12.54
N PRO A 716 33.59 -24.19 -11.71
CA PRO A 716 33.78 -25.29 -10.77
C PRO A 716 32.63 -25.44 -9.75
N PRO A 717 32.35 -26.65 -9.24
CA PRO A 717 31.25 -26.92 -8.30
C PRO A 717 31.37 -26.16 -6.98
N SER A 718 30.30 -26.10 -6.19
CA SER A 718 30.26 -25.41 -4.88
C SER A 718 30.99 -26.13 -3.74
N ASN A 719 31.82 -27.13 -4.06
CA ASN A 719 32.75 -27.79 -3.14
C ASN A 719 34.20 -27.75 -3.65
N ASP A 720 34.48 -26.91 -4.65
CA ASP A 720 35.83 -26.66 -5.14
C ASP A 720 36.68 -25.93 -4.06
N PRO A 721 37.98 -26.26 -3.89
CA PRO A 721 38.84 -25.58 -2.91
C PRO A 721 38.93 -24.06 -3.09
N ASP A 722 38.80 -23.56 -4.33
CA ASP A 722 38.86 -22.13 -4.64
C ASP A 722 37.46 -21.45 -4.61
N ASP A 723 36.39 -22.14 -4.21
CA ASP A 723 35.01 -21.61 -4.17
C ASP A 723 34.91 -20.22 -3.51
N ILE A 724 35.53 -20.03 -2.35
CA ILE A 724 35.56 -18.74 -1.63
C ILE A 724 36.27 -17.64 -2.45
N ALA A 725 37.32 -17.99 -3.21
CA ALA A 725 38.03 -17.04 -4.07
C ALA A 725 37.24 -16.75 -5.35
N ILE A 726 36.51 -17.73 -5.88
CA ILE A 726 35.62 -17.61 -7.04
C ILE A 726 34.41 -16.73 -6.69
N GLU A 727 33.78 -16.92 -5.52
CA GLU A 727 32.70 -16.06 -5.04
C GLU A 727 33.20 -14.65 -4.72
N MET A 728 34.35 -14.46 -4.06
CA MET A 728 34.94 -13.14 -3.83
C MET A 728 35.25 -12.39 -5.15
N MET A 729 35.74 -13.12 -6.17
CA MET A 729 35.93 -12.58 -7.53
C MET A 729 34.58 -12.18 -8.16
N ASN A 730 33.56 -13.03 -8.04
CA ASN A 730 32.20 -12.76 -8.50
C ASN A 730 31.61 -11.51 -7.79
N THR A 731 31.71 -11.40 -6.47
CA THR A 731 31.29 -10.24 -5.65
C THR A 731 31.87 -8.93 -6.19
N ILE A 732 33.17 -8.88 -6.49
CA ILE A 732 33.85 -7.70 -7.07
C ILE A 732 33.40 -7.43 -8.52
N PHE A 733 33.30 -8.48 -9.33
CA PHE A 733 32.95 -8.38 -10.75
C PHE A 733 31.51 -7.92 -11.00
N GLY A 734 30.53 -8.61 -10.40
CA GLY A 734 29.10 -8.43 -10.64
C GLY A 734 28.13 -8.89 -9.55
N GLY A 735 28.61 -9.52 -8.47
CA GLY A 735 27.77 -10.08 -7.39
C GLY A 735 27.30 -9.06 -6.34
N ALA A 736 28.05 -7.97 -6.13
CA ALA A 736 27.66 -6.87 -5.24
C ALA A 736 26.90 -5.74 -5.96
N PHE A 737 26.17 -4.89 -5.22
CA PHE A 737 25.55 -3.70 -5.81
C PHE A 737 26.59 -2.71 -6.37
N THR A 738 27.70 -2.47 -5.67
CA THR A 738 28.80 -1.61 -6.15
C THR A 738 29.86 -2.40 -6.95
N SER A 739 29.43 -3.41 -7.70
CA SER A 739 30.32 -4.24 -8.53
C SER A 739 30.61 -3.59 -9.89
N ARG A 740 31.73 -3.98 -10.52
CA ARG A 740 32.28 -3.29 -11.69
C ARG A 740 31.33 -3.22 -12.89
N ILE A 741 30.69 -4.33 -13.27
CA ILE A 741 29.75 -4.32 -14.40
C ILE A 741 28.51 -3.46 -14.12
N ASN A 742 28.07 -3.39 -12.86
CA ASN A 742 26.92 -2.59 -12.48
C ASN A 742 27.29 -1.11 -12.57
N MET A 743 28.39 -0.69 -11.93
CA MET A 743 28.85 0.70 -11.97
C MET A 743 29.09 1.19 -13.40
N ASN A 744 29.70 0.36 -14.27
CA ASN A 744 29.87 0.69 -15.69
C ASN A 744 28.50 0.86 -16.40
N LEU A 745 27.67 -0.17 -16.52
CA LEU A 745 26.45 -0.08 -17.33
C LEU A 745 25.34 0.83 -16.76
N ARG A 746 25.29 0.98 -15.43
CA ARG A 746 24.23 1.71 -14.72
C ARG A 746 24.64 3.13 -14.38
N GLU A 747 25.74 3.33 -13.66
CA GLU A 747 26.12 4.65 -13.11
C GLU A 747 27.00 5.45 -14.08
N ASP A 748 28.01 4.86 -14.73
CA ASP A 748 28.84 5.56 -15.73
C ASP A 748 28.04 5.78 -17.03
N LYS A 749 27.39 4.73 -17.53
CA LYS A 749 26.76 4.74 -18.87
C LYS A 749 25.29 5.15 -18.87
N HIS A 750 24.56 5.00 -17.76
CA HIS A 750 23.12 5.24 -17.67
C HIS A 750 22.27 4.35 -18.62
N TRP A 751 22.84 3.26 -19.17
CA TRP A 751 22.18 2.38 -20.16
C TRP A 751 21.35 1.27 -19.52
N SER A 752 21.59 0.96 -18.24
CA SER A 752 20.92 -0.11 -17.49
C SER A 752 20.34 0.40 -16.18
N TYR A 753 19.26 -0.22 -15.69
CA TYR A 753 18.83 -0.07 -14.30
C TYR A 753 19.63 -0.99 -13.35
N GLY A 754 20.30 -2.01 -13.88
CA GLY A 754 21.13 -2.94 -13.12
C GLY A 754 21.72 -4.06 -13.97
N ALA A 755 23.00 -4.34 -13.75
CA ALA A 755 23.74 -5.47 -14.31
C ALA A 755 24.39 -6.26 -13.16
N SER A 756 24.36 -7.59 -13.23
CA SER A 756 24.84 -8.46 -12.14
C SER A 756 25.36 -9.80 -12.64
N SER A 757 26.12 -10.49 -11.80
CA SER A 757 26.57 -11.87 -12.04
C SER A 757 26.35 -12.77 -10.83
N PHE A 758 26.18 -14.06 -11.10
CA PHE A 758 25.97 -15.08 -10.06
C PHE A 758 26.53 -16.43 -10.47
N LEU A 759 26.76 -17.26 -9.45
CA LEU A 759 27.03 -18.69 -9.54
C LEU A 759 25.84 -19.41 -8.91
N MET A 760 25.38 -20.51 -9.51
CA MET A 760 24.31 -21.33 -8.88
C MET A 760 24.93 -22.42 -8.01
N GLY A 761 24.37 -22.68 -6.83
CA GLY A 761 24.74 -23.85 -6.03
C GLY A 761 24.51 -25.14 -6.82
N ALA A 762 25.56 -25.95 -7.00
CA ALA A 762 25.48 -27.25 -7.65
C ALA A 762 26.58 -28.20 -7.17
N ARG A 763 26.28 -29.51 -7.17
CA ARG A 763 27.23 -30.58 -6.84
C ARG A 763 28.20 -30.89 -7.96
N GLY A 764 27.72 -30.83 -9.20
CA GLY A 764 28.56 -30.83 -10.39
C GLY A 764 28.96 -29.41 -10.77
N GLN A 765 29.67 -29.28 -11.89
CA GLN A 765 29.95 -28.01 -12.54
C GLN A 765 28.69 -27.12 -12.63
N ARG A 766 28.84 -25.83 -12.27
CA ARG A 766 27.74 -24.85 -12.15
C ARG A 766 27.80 -23.76 -13.22
N PRO A 767 26.70 -23.02 -13.47
CA PRO A 767 26.73 -21.85 -14.34
C PRO A 767 27.38 -20.67 -13.61
N PHE A 768 28.33 -20.00 -14.26
CA PHE A 768 28.65 -18.59 -14.01
C PHE A 768 27.89 -17.75 -15.05
N VAL A 769 27.02 -16.85 -14.58
CA VAL A 769 26.10 -16.10 -15.44
C VAL A 769 26.25 -14.61 -15.18
N VAL A 770 26.19 -13.82 -16.24
CA VAL A 770 26.17 -12.35 -16.24
C VAL A 770 24.89 -11.92 -16.96
N TYR A 771 24.10 -11.03 -16.36
CA TYR A 771 22.88 -10.52 -16.98
C TYR A 771 22.69 -9.01 -16.77
N ALA A 772 22.03 -8.36 -17.72
CA ALA A 772 21.72 -6.93 -17.67
C ALA A 772 20.48 -6.59 -18.52
N SER A 773 19.55 -5.80 -17.97
CA SER A 773 18.45 -5.20 -18.75
C SER A 773 18.84 -3.78 -19.16
N VAL A 774 18.82 -3.49 -20.46
CA VAL A 774 19.41 -2.27 -21.03
C VAL A 774 18.49 -1.56 -22.01
N GLN A 775 18.71 -0.26 -22.21
CA GLN A 775 18.07 0.52 -23.29
C GLN A 775 18.30 -0.19 -24.64
N THR A 776 17.23 -0.42 -25.41
CA THR A 776 17.27 -1.26 -26.62
C THR A 776 18.21 -0.73 -27.71
N ASP A 777 18.41 0.59 -27.78
CA ASP A 777 19.36 1.28 -28.66
C ASP A 777 20.80 1.36 -28.09
N LYS A 778 21.07 0.58 -27.02
CA LYS A 778 22.39 0.41 -26.37
C LYS A 778 22.76 -1.06 -26.16
N THR A 779 22.00 -2.00 -26.72
CA THR A 779 22.19 -3.45 -26.54
C THR A 779 23.57 -3.92 -26.98
N LYS A 780 24.01 -3.54 -28.19
CA LYS A 780 25.31 -3.91 -28.75
C LYS A 780 26.46 -3.33 -27.93
N GLU A 781 26.35 -2.07 -27.56
CA GLU A 781 27.34 -1.31 -26.80
C GLU A 781 27.50 -1.88 -25.39
N SER A 782 26.38 -2.27 -24.76
CA SER A 782 26.37 -2.95 -23.46
C SER A 782 27.01 -4.34 -23.51
N MET A 783 26.78 -5.13 -24.57
CA MET A 783 27.47 -6.42 -24.76
C MET A 783 28.99 -6.26 -24.90
N ILE A 784 29.45 -5.20 -25.55
CA ILE A 784 30.88 -4.88 -25.70
C ILE A 784 31.49 -4.51 -24.34
N GLU A 785 30.81 -3.68 -23.55
CA GLU A 785 31.26 -3.31 -22.20
C GLU A 785 31.26 -4.51 -21.22
N ILE A 786 30.25 -5.40 -21.25
CA ILE A 786 30.25 -6.65 -20.45
C ILE A 786 31.46 -7.53 -20.80
N LYS A 787 31.73 -7.73 -22.10
CA LYS A 787 32.89 -8.52 -22.54
C LYS A 787 34.20 -7.87 -22.08
N LYS A 788 34.30 -6.54 -22.20
CA LYS A 788 35.47 -5.75 -21.81
C LYS A 788 35.76 -5.85 -20.31
N GLU A 789 34.76 -5.81 -19.43
CA GLU A 789 34.98 -6.02 -17.99
C GLU A 789 35.43 -7.46 -17.67
N LEU A 790 34.83 -8.47 -18.32
CA LEU A 790 35.25 -9.89 -18.19
C LEU A 790 36.71 -10.12 -18.62
N GLU A 791 37.16 -9.43 -19.65
CA GLU A 791 38.56 -9.49 -20.12
C GLU A 791 39.49 -8.67 -19.22
N GLN A 792 39.08 -7.46 -18.78
CA GLN A 792 39.91 -6.58 -17.95
C GLN A 792 40.14 -7.12 -16.54
N ILE A 793 39.14 -7.74 -15.88
CA ILE A 793 39.31 -8.29 -14.52
C ILE A 793 40.34 -9.42 -14.46
N LYS A 794 40.58 -10.10 -15.59
CA LYS A 794 41.58 -11.17 -15.72
C LYS A 794 42.98 -10.67 -16.11
N THR A 795 43.13 -9.39 -16.52
CA THR A 795 44.34 -8.92 -17.22
C THR A 795 44.76 -7.50 -16.84
N ILE A 796 44.13 -6.48 -17.43
CA ILE A 796 44.56 -5.07 -17.40
C ILE A 796 44.16 -4.38 -16.08
N LYS A 797 43.10 -4.86 -15.43
CA LYS A 797 42.60 -4.38 -14.15
C LYS A 797 42.25 -5.58 -13.26
N PRO A 798 43.20 -6.32 -12.68
CA PRO A 798 42.87 -7.29 -11.64
C PRO A 798 42.10 -6.64 -10.47
N PRO A 799 41.41 -7.41 -9.61
CA PRO A 799 40.89 -6.91 -8.34
C PRO A 799 41.99 -6.23 -7.53
N THR A 800 41.75 -5.02 -7.03
CA THR A 800 42.72 -4.32 -6.18
C THR A 800 42.68 -4.84 -4.75
N GLU A 801 43.74 -4.57 -3.98
CA GLU A 801 43.75 -4.86 -2.54
C GLU A 801 42.65 -4.08 -1.78
N GLU A 802 42.30 -2.87 -2.24
CA GLU A 802 41.20 -2.08 -1.68
C GLU A 802 39.83 -2.74 -1.95
N GLU A 803 39.55 -3.16 -3.19
CA GLU A 803 38.32 -3.88 -3.53
C GLU A 803 38.21 -5.20 -2.76
N LEU A 804 39.32 -5.94 -2.66
CA LEU A 804 39.38 -7.22 -1.95
C LEU A 804 39.17 -7.03 -0.44
N ASN A 805 39.83 -6.05 0.18
CA ASN A 805 39.70 -5.79 1.61
C ASN A 805 38.33 -5.21 1.96
N LYS A 806 37.75 -4.33 1.12
CA LYS A 806 36.36 -3.84 1.26
C LYS A 806 35.37 -4.99 1.28
N ASN A 807 35.42 -5.89 0.30
CA ASN A 807 34.44 -6.98 0.21
C ASN A 807 34.65 -8.05 1.29
N LYS A 808 35.90 -8.43 1.62
CA LYS A 808 36.19 -9.26 2.81
C LYS A 808 35.65 -8.65 4.10
N GLN A 809 35.86 -7.35 4.33
CA GLN A 809 35.34 -6.68 5.52
C GLN A 809 33.82 -6.67 5.55
N ASN A 810 33.15 -6.49 4.41
CA ASN A 810 31.69 -6.52 4.29
C ASN A 810 31.10 -7.91 4.55
N GLU A 811 31.69 -8.97 4.00
CA GLU A 811 31.25 -10.35 4.25
C GLU A 811 31.40 -10.72 5.73
N ILE A 812 32.57 -10.45 6.32
CA ILE A 812 32.82 -10.65 7.77
C ILE A 812 31.86 -9.80 8.63
N LEU A 813 31.50 -8.59 8.18
CA LEU A 813 30.52 -7.71 8.83
C LEU A 813 29.09 -8.25 8.76
N ALA A 814 28.73 -8.94 7.68
CA ALA A 814 27.38 -9.46 7.47
C ALA A 814 27.10 -10.69 8.34
N LEU A 815 28.12 -11.53 8.60
CA LEU A 815 28.01 -12.79 9.34
C LEU A 815 27.14 -12.70 10.63
N PRO A 816 27.29 -11.72 11.55
CA PRO A 816 26.46 -11.67 12.76
C PRO A 816 24.95 -11.57 12.46
N GLY A 817 24.57 -10.88 11.38
CA GLY A 817 23.19 -10.76 10.90
C GLY A 817 22.75 -11.98 10.07
N THR A 818 23.61 -12.47 9.18
CA THR A 818 23.37 -13.72 8.41
C THR A 818 23.05 -14.89 9.33
N TRP A 819 23.74 -14.97 10.48
CA TRP A 819 23.59 -16.03 11.47
C TRP A 819 22.71 -15.63 12.67
N GLU A 820 22.01 -14.50 12.65
CA GLU A 820 21.11 -14.07 13.73
C GLU A 820 19.94 -15.06 13.91
N THR A 821 19.30 -15.44 12.81
CA THR A 821 18.12 -16.33 12.81
C THR A 821 18.49 -17.82 12.84
N MET A 822 17.47 -18.69 12.95
CA MET A 822 17.61 -20.15 13.06
C MET A 822 17.24 -20.92 11.77
N ARG A 823 17.24 -20.25 10.60
CA ARG A 823 16.80 -20.81 9.31
C ARG A 823 17.95 -21.02 8.35
#